data_AF-A0A480XYW7-F1
#
_entry.id   AF-A0A480XYW7-F1
#
_cell.length_a   1.000
_cell.length_b   1.000
_cell.length_c   1.000
_cell.angle_alpha   90.00
_cell.angle_beta   90.00
_cell.angle_gamma   90.00
#
_symmetry.space_group_name_H-M   'P 1'
#
loop_
_entity.id
_entity.type
_entity.pdbx_description
1 polymer ?
#
loop_
_entity_poly.entity_id
_entity_poly.type
_entity_poly.pdbx_seq_one_letter_code
_entity_poly.pdbx_strand_id
1 'polypeptide(L)'
;MPLCHWGATTRGRKPDGDGAQPTATTEGLKVLLHWAGPGGGEPWVTFSEVTLTAEEVCIHIAHRVGISPLCLNLFALFDAQAQVWLPPNHILDISGDSSLTLHFRMRFYFRNWHGMNPQEPAVYRCGPPGTETSEQAEPGVQLLDPASFEYLFEQGKHEFVNDVASLWELSSEEEIHHFQNESLGMAFLHLCQLALRHGVPLEKVAKKISFKDCIPRSFRRQIRQHNALTRLRLRSIFRKFLRAFQPGCLSQQVVMVKYLATLERLAPRFGTERVPVCRLQLLAQAEGEPCYIRDGGQSSPDPEPQAAPEPTTHEVLVSGTDGIQWRLVQAEGPSGGAGDGSSSRIPHTGHSGKKAKAQERGNQPVDRPGEALWTYFCNFQDITHVVLKERHVSIHCQDKCLELTLPSRATALSLVALVDGYFRLTADSSHYLCHEVAPPRLVMSIQDGIHGPLLEPFVLAKLRPEDGLYLIHWSTSHLNRLILTVAQRDQAPGTKGLRLRKFPIELQAETVTLEGWGRSFPSVRELRAALQGCSLRAGDDCFSLDRCCLPRPGEISNLIITRGPQACTRPLNLSHLSFHRVHQEDITQLSHLGQGTRTNVYEGLLRVGGGGPEEEKSDGRDPSPSSGDRGQELRVVLKVLDPSHHDIALAFYETASLMSQVSHVHLVFVHGVYVHGSEIPGPGINHSSDLSHSSNKAGSLTC
;
A
#
# COMPACT_ATOMS: atom_id res chain seq x y z
N MET A 1 19.62 -9.45 6.14
CA MET A 1 19.85 -10.60 5.23
C MET A 1 20.95 -10.20 4.27
N PRO A 2 21.91 -11.06 3.88
CA PRO A 2 22.62 -10.77 2.64
C PRO A 2 21.56 -10.87 1.55
N LEU A 3 21.30 -9.77 0.83
CA LEU A 3 20.48 -9.87 -0.37
C LEU A 3 21.22 -10.80 -1.32
N CYS A 4 20.55 -11.87 -1.72
CA CYS A 4 21.08 -12.79 -2.71
C CYS A 4 21.22 -12.04 -4.04
N HIS A 5 22.39 -11.46 -4.28
CA HIS A 5 22.72 -10.83 -5.55
C HIS A 5 22.88 -11.89 -6.65
N TRP A 6 22.35 -11.56 -7.81
CA TRP A 6 22.64 -12.24 -9.07
C TRP A 6 23.93 -11.65 -9.64
N GLY A 7 25.08 -12.15 -9.19
CA GLY A 7 26.37 -11.81 -9.78
C GLY A 7 26.57 -12.52 -11.13
N ALA A 8 26.86 -11.75 -12.18
CA ALA A 8 27.31 -12.28 -13.46
C ALA A 8 28.66 -13.00 -13.27
N THR A 9 28.72 -14.28 -13.62
CA THR A 9 29.94 -15.09 -13.56
C THR A 9 30.69 -14.93 -14.88
N THR A 10 31.69 -14.06 -14.91
CA THR A 10 32.76 -14.11 -15.92
C THR A 10 33.93 -14.89 -15.34
N ARG A 11 34.24 -16.04 -15.96
CA ARG A 11 35.40 -16.87 -15.63
C ARG A 11 36.67 -16.24 -16.21
N GLY A 12 37.69 -16.10 -15.37
CA GLY A 12 39.09 -16.31 -15.74
C GLY A 12 40.02 -15.08 -15.65
N ARG A 13 40.87 -15.02 -14.61
CA ARG A 13 42.34 -15.20 -14.67
C ARG A 13 42.92 -15.01 -13.24
N LYS A 14 43.77 -15.93 -12.77
CA LYS A 14 44.62 -15.72 -11.58
C LYS A 14 45.67 -14.62 -11.88
N PRO A 15 46.06 -13.85 -10.87
CA PRO A 15 47.46 -13.89 -10.45
C PRO A 15 47.64 -13.99 -8.92
N ASP A 16 48.77 -14.54 -8.53
CA ASP A 16 49.32 -14.56 -7.17
C ASP A 16 49.76 -13.16 -6.73
N GLY A 17 49.80 -12.91 -5.42
CA GLY A 17 50.55 -11.78 -4.85
C GLY A 17 49.89 -11.15 -3.63
N ASP A 18 50.56 -11.30 -2.50
CA ASP A 18 50.34 -10.73 -1.17
C ASP A 18 50.01 -9.21 -1.18
N GLY A 19 49.10 -8.77 -0.29
CA GLY A 19 48.73 -7.36 -0.18
C GLY A 19 47.41 -7.09 0.55
N ALA A 20 47.50 -6.90 1.87
CA ALA A 20 46.61 -6.12 2.74
C ALA A 20 45.10 -6.08 2.45
N GLN A 21 44.31 -6.70 3.34
CA GLN A 21 42.89 -6.38 3.48
C GLN A 21 42.71 -4.91 3.86
N PRO A 22 41.80 -4.15 3.22
CA PRO A 22 41.22 -2.97 3.82
C PRO A 22 39.90 -3.36 4.51
N THR A 23 39.96 -3.66 5.80
CA THR A 23 38.82 -3.55 6.70
C THR A 23 38.54 -2.06 6.92
N ALA A 24 37.76 -1.43 6.04
CA ALA A 24 37.20 -0.11 6.31
C ALA A 24 35.93 -0.30 7.14
N THR A 25 36.04 -0.16 8.45
CA THR A 25 34.91 0.15 9.35
C THR A 25 34.22 1.38 8.78
N THR A 26 33.00 1.20 8.27
CA THR A 26 32.22 2.31 7.71
C THR A 26 31.67 3.13 8.86
N GLU A 27 32.41 4.15 9.26
CA GLU A 27 31.96 5.20 10.18
C GLU A 27 30.76 5.93 9.54
N GLY A 28 29.70 6.17 10.32
CA GLY A 28 28.51 6.91 9.86
C GLY A 28 27.16 6.20 10.12
N LEU A 29 26.07 6.92 9.83
CA LEU A 29 24.70 6.40 9.92
C LEU A 29 24.39 5.52 8.71
N LYS A 30 24.03 4.26 8.95
CA LYS A 30 23.61 3.33 7.91
C LYS A 30 22.09 3.14 7.92
N VAL A 31 21.41 3.52 6.84
CA VAL A 31 19.97 3.29 6.68
C VAL A 31 19.72 2.17 5.67
N LEU A 32 19.17 1.07 6.16
CA LEU A 32 18.83 -0.11 5.36
C LEU A 32 17.54 0.11 4.57
N LEU A 33 17.53 -0.35 3.33
CA LEU A 33 16.43 -0.28 2.40
C LEU A 33 15.89 -1.69 2.09
N HIS A 34 14.57 -1.83 2.04
CA HIS A 34 13.94 -3.06 1.53
C HIS A 34 14.08 -3.16 0.00
N TRP A 35 14.10 -2.03 -0.69
CA TRP A 35 14.27 -1.93 -2.13
C TRP A 35 15.13 -0.71 -2.48
N ALA A 36 16.17 -0.90 -3.30
CA ALA A 36 17.13 0.15 -3.67
C ALA A 36 16.62 1.10 -4.77
N GLY A 37 15.39 0.87 -5.27
CA GLY A 37 14.85 1.60 -6.42
C GLY A 37 15.15 0.92 -7.77
N PRO A 38 14.70 1.54 -8.88
CA PRO A 38 14.78 0.96 -10.22
C PRO A 38 16.23 0.81 -10.73
N GLY A 39 17.13 1.70 -10.33
CA GLY A 39 18.56 1.62 -10.67
C GLY A 39 19.33 0.50 -9.96
N GLY A 40 18.70 -0.16 -8.97
CA GLY A 40 19.36 -1.14 -8.13
C GLY A 40 20.47 -0.52 -7.27
N GLY A 41 21.50 -1.31 -6.97
CA GLY A 41 22.62 -0.89 -6.12
C GLY A 41 22.55 -1.48 -4.72
N GLU A 42 23.33 -0.90 -3.81
CA GLU A 42 23.37 -1.34 -2.42
C GLU A 42 22.03 -1.08 -1.73
N PRO A 43 21.54 -2.03 -0.91
CA PRO A 43 20.28 -1.95 -0.17
C PRO A 43 20.42 -1.07 1.09
N TRP A 44 21.28 -0.06 1.04
CA TRP A 44 21.48 0.89 2.12
C TRP A 44 21.96 2.23 1.58
N VAL A 45 21.78 3.25 2.40
CA VAL A 45 22.38 4.58 2.23
C VAL A 45 23.21 4.86 3.47
N THR A 46 24.42 5.36 3.28
CA THR A 46 25.29 5.80 4.38
C THR A 46 25.32 7.32 4.38
N PHE A 47 25.14 7.91 5.56
CA PHE A 47 25.22 9.35 5.79
C PHE A 47 26.44 9.67 6.65
N SER A 48 27.08 10.78 6.33
CA SER A 48 28.33 11.24 6.96
C SER A 48 28.25 12.70 7.43
N GLU A 49 27.12 13.36 7.17
CA GLU A 49 26.80 14.68 7.67
C GLU A 49 26.76 14.68 9.20
N VAL A 50 27.23 15.76 9.85
CA VAL A 50 27.38 15.80 11.32
C VAL A 50 26.04 15.64 12.03
N THR A 51 25.00 16.32 11.54
CA THR A 51 23.65 16.29 12.10
C THR A 51 22.62 16.31 10.98
N LEU A 52 21.64 15.39 11.03
CA LEU A 52 20.50 15.36 10.11
C LEU A 52 19.21 15.12 10.88
N THR A 53 18.11 15.68 10.41
CA THR A 53 16.78 15.28 10.88
C THR A 53 16.35 13.96 10.23
N ALA A 54 15.52 13.18 10.93
CA ALA A 54 14.92 11.98 10.35
C ALA A 54 14.12 12.28 9.08
N GLU A 55 13.48 13.45 8.99
CA GLU A 55 12.77 13.90 7.79
C GLU A 55 13.73 14.11 6.59
N GLU A 56 14.88 14.76 6.78
CA GLU A 56 15.88 14.97 5.71
C GLU A 56 16.42 13.64 5.18
N VAL A 57 16.71 12.69 6.07
CA VAL A 57 17.12 11.33 5.70
C VAL A 57 16.03 10.65 4.86
N CYS A 58 14.76 10.74 5.30
CA CYS A 58 13.62 10.20 4.54
C CYS A 58 13.48 10.85 3.16
N ILE A 59 13.63 12.18 3.05
CA ILE A 59 13.57 12.90 1.77
C ILE A 59 14.68 12.43 0.82
N HIS A 60 15.91 12.33 1.32
CA HIS A 60 17.06 11.87 0.53
C HIS A 60 16.83 10.45 -0.01
N ILE A 61 16.39 9.53 0.86
CA ILE A 61 16.13 8.14 0.48
C ILE A 61 14.95 8.06 -0.49
N ALA A 62 13.85 8.79 -0.25
CA ALA A 62 12.70 8.84 -1.13
C ALA A 62 13.09 9.28 -2.54
N HIS A 63 13.93 10.31 -2.66
CA HIS A 63 14.46 10.76 -3.95
C HIS A 63 15.25 9.66 -4.66
N ARG A 64 16.14 8.98 -3.93
CA ARG A 64 16.97 7.89 -4.48
C ARG A 64 16.14 6.69 -4.94
N VAL A 65 15.10 6.33 -4.19
CA VAL A 65 14.20 5.19 -4.49
C VAL A 65 13.19 5.54 -5.58
N GLY A 66 12.89 6.83 -5.78
CA GLY A 66 11.90 7.31 -6.74
C GLY A 66 10.48 7.48 -6.14
N ILE A 67 10.38 7.58 -4.82
CA ILE A 67 9.11 7.86 -4.12
C ILE A 67 8.74 9.32 -4.34
N SER A 68 7.49 9.57 -4.76
CA SER A 68 6.99 10.92 -5.04
C SER A 68 6.78 11.75 -3.76
N PRO A 69 6.79 13.08 -3.87
CA PRO A 69 6.39 13.98 -2.77
C PRO A 69 5.02 13.64 -2.15
N LEU A 70 4.08 13.12 -2.95
CA LEU A 70 2.75 12.73 -2.48
C LEU A 70 2.78 11.52 -1.52
N CYS A 71 3.72 10.59 -1.72
CA CYS A 71 3.84 9.37 -0.93
C CYS A 71 4.92 9.46 0.17
N LEU A 72 5.74 10.51 0.20
CA LEU A 72 6.83 10.70 1.18
C LEU A 72 6.36 10.52 2.62
N ASN A 73 5.22 11.13 2.97
CA ASN A 73 4.68 11.10 4.34
C ASN A 73 4.10 9.74 4.76
N LEU A 74 4.15 8.71 3.91
CA LEU A 74 3.84 7.33 4.27
C LEU A 74 5.05 6.61 4.89
N PHE A 75 6.25 7.19 4.80
CA PHE A 75 7.51 6.56 5.21
C PHE A 75 8.10 7.21 6.47
N ALA A 76 8.86 6.40 7.23
CA ALA A 76 9.59 6.82 8.42
C ALA A 76 10.83 5.94 8.65
N LEU A 77 11.62 6.30 9.66
CA LEU A 77 12.79 5.52 10.09
C LEU A 77 12.45 4.66 11.31
N PHE A 78 12.86 3.40 11.26
CA PHE A 78 12.67 2.42 12.31
C PHE A 78 14.01 1.95 12.88
N ASP A 79 14.18 2.04 14.19
CA ASP A 79 15.28 1.42 14.92
C ASP A 79 14.88 -0.01 15.30
N ALA A 80 15.52 -0.98 14.65
CA ALA A 80 15.24 -2.39 14.89
C ALA A 80 15.83 -2.94 16.20
N GLN A 81 16.81 -2.26 16.81
CA GLN A 81 17.37 -2.66 18.10
C GLN A 81 16.45 -2.19 19.23
N ALA A 82 16.06 -0.91 19.19
CA ALA A 82 15.18 -0.32 20.20
C ALA A 82 13.69 -0.62 19.97
N GLN A 83 13.31 -1.16 18.81
CA GLN A 83 11.92 -1.43 18.41
C GLN A 83 11.03 -0.17 18.48
N VAL A 84 11.56 0.97 18.06
CA VAL A 84 10.87 2.25 18.03
C VAL A 84 11.04 2.94 16.68
N TRP A 85 10.05 3.74 16.32
CA TRP A 85 10.14 4.63 15.16
C TRP A 85 10.61 6.01 15.60
N LEU A 86 11.42 6.64 14.76
CA LEU A 86 11.88 8.00 15.00
C LEU A 86 10.81 9.00 14.57
N PRO A 87 10.52 10.05 15.37
CA PRO A 87 9.71 11.16 14.91
C PRO A 87 10.45 11.93 13.80
N PRO A 88 9.75 12.61 12.88
CA PRO A 88 10.36 13.26 11.71
C PRO A 88 11.34 14.38 12.09
N ASN A 89 11.17 15.03 13.24
CA ASN A 89 12.07 16.04 13.79
C ASN A 89 13.24 15.48 14.62
N HIS A 90 13.39 14.16 14.73
CA HIS A 90 14.49 13.58 15.49
C HIS A 90 15.83 13.98 14.87
N ILE A 91 16.72 14.53 15.69
CA ILE A 91 18.07 14.91 15.27
C ILE A 91 18.98 13.69 15.45
N LEU A 92 19.53 13.22 14.34
CA LEU A 92 20.53 12.16 14.26
C LEU A 92 21.90 12.81 14.33
N ASP A 93 22.59 12.59 15.45
CA ASP A 93 23.98 13.00 15.63
C ASP A 93 24.91 11.87 15.18
N ILE A 94 25.72 12.16 14.16
CA ILE A 94 26.62 11.19 13.50
C ILE A 94 28.07 11.43 13.96
N SER A 95 28.31 12.37 14.89
CA SER A 95 29.65 12.80 15.32
C SER A 95 30.41 11.85 16.26
N GLY A 96 29.84 10.69 16.60
CA GLY A 96 30.46 9.71 17.52
C GLY A 96 30.86 8.36 16.88
N ASP A 97 31.69 7.59 17.58
CA ASP A 97 32.19 6.24 17.20
C ASP A 97 31.08 5.16 17.07
N SER A 98 29.80 5.52 17.20
CA SER A 98 28.67 4.59 17.18
C SER A 98 28.08 4.44 15.79
N SER A 99 28.16 3.24 15.23
CA SER A 99 27.45 2.89 13.99
C SER A 99 25.95 2.68 14.25
N LEU A 100 25.13 3.71 14.04
CA LEU A 100 23.68 3.58 14.12
C LEU A 100 23.14 2.92 12.84
N THR A 101 22.27 1.91 12.98
CA THR A 101 21.63 1.23 11.85
C THR A 101 20.11 1.35 11.93
N LEU A 102 19.52 2.07 10.99
CA LEU A 102 18.08 2.30 10.89
C LEU A 102 17.49 1.60 9.66
N HIS A 103 16.17 1.46 9.60
CA HIS A 103 15.46 0.99 8.42
C HIS A 103 14.52 2.07 7.91
N PHE A 104 14.60 2.38 6.62
CA PHE A 104 13.58 3.18 5.94
C PHE A 104 12.39 2.28 5.63
N ARG A 105 11.18 2.63 6.10
CA ARG A 105 10.00 1.77 5.96
C ARG A 105 8.74 2.58 5.72
N MET A 106 7.80 2.01 4.99
CA MET A 106 6.42 2.49 4.99
C MET A 106 5.83 2.20 6.37
N ARG A 107 5.39 3.25 7.04
CA ARG A 107 4.83 3.21 8.39
C ARG A 107 3.31 3.40 8.38
N PHE A 108 2.84 4.39 7.62
CA PHE A 108 1.43 4.73 7.55
C PHE A 108 0.77 3.90 6.46
N TYR A 109 -0.07 2.96 6.88
CA TYR A 109 -0.67 1.97 6.02
C TYR A 109 -2.18 1.97 6.16
N PHE A 110 -2.86 1.82 5.03
CA PHE A 110 -4.31 1.67 4.98
C PHE A 110 -4.64 0.33 4.37
N ARG A 111 -5.22 -0.54 5.20
CA ARG A 111 -5.62 -1.88 4.80
C ARG A 111 -6.67 -1.82 3.68
N ASN A 112 -6.61 -2.77 2.76
CA ASN A 112 -7.47 -2.86 1.59
C ASN A 112 -7.39 -1.65 0.62
N TRP A 113 -6.26 -0.93 0.60
CA TRP A 113 -5.99 0.12 -0.38
C TRP A 113 -6.09 -0.35 -1.85
N HIS A 114 -5.89 -1.64 -2.09
CA HIS A 114 -6.01 -2.29 -3.40
C HIS A 114 -7.44 -2.72 -3.77
N GLY A 115 -8.40 -2.67 -2.83
CA GLY A 115 -9.80 -3.01 -3.09
C GLY A 115 -10.08 -4.48 -3.47
N MET A 116 -9.20 -5.42 -3.08
CA MET A 116 -9.38 -6.85 -3.36
C MET A 116 -10.24 -7.58 -2.32
N ASN A 117 -10.47 -6.98 -1.15
CA ASN A 117 -11.36 -7.52 -0.13
C ASN A 117 -12.70 -6.78 -0.18
N PRO A 118 -13.80 -7.39 -0.68
CA PRO A 118 -15.10 -6.73 -0.74
C PRO A 118 -15.77 -6.58 0.63
N GLN A 119 -15.26 -7.25 1.67
CA GLN A 119 -15.79 -7.15 3.04
C GLN A 119 -15.24 -5.93 3.80
N GLU A 120 -14.15 -5.35 3.32
CA GLU A 120 -13.52 -4.17 3.92
C GLU A 120 -13.78 -2.94 3.04
N PRO A 121 -13.96 -1.74 3.60
CA PRO A 121 -14.12 -0.52 2.82
C PRO A 121 -12.93 -0.29 1.89
N ALA A 122 -13.17 0.35 0.75
CA ALA A 122 -12.09 0.79 -0.12
C ALA A 122 -11.44 2.06 0.43
N VAL A 123 -10.17 2.26 0.09
CA VAL A 123 -9.37 3.41 0.52
C VAL A 123 -8.83 4.15 -0.70
N TYR A 124 -8.99 5.47 -0.72
CA TYR A 124 -8.55 6.31 -1.83
C TYR A 124 -8.21 7.72 -1.36
N ARG A 125 -7.42 8.44 -2.16
CA ARG A 125 -7.17 9.87 -1.96
C ARG A 125 -8.36 10.68 -2.48
N CYS A 126 -8.70 11.77 -1.81
CA CYS A 126 -9.83 12.61 -2.24
C CYS A 126 -9.64 13.12 -3.67
N GLY A 127 -10.71 13.04 -4.47
CA GLY A 127 -10.76 13.52 -5.84
C GLY A 127 -11.06 15.02 -5.96
N PRO A 128 -10.96 15.58 -7.16
CA PRO A 128 -11.17 17.01 -7.39
C PRO A 128 -12.60 17.45 -7.01
N PRO A 129 -12.79 18.70 -6.51
CA PRO A 129 -14.10 19.22 -6.16
C PRO A 129 -14.98 19.42 -7.41
N GLY A 130 -16.17 18.80 -7.46
CA GLY A 130 -17.20 19.08 -8.48
C GLY A 130 -17.86 17.88 -9.19
N THR A 131 -17.52 16.64 -8.88
CA THR A 131 -18.11 15.43 -9.51
C THR A 131 -19.25 14.79 -8.70
N GLU A 132 -20.15 15.60 -8.16
CA GLU A 132 -21.31 15.14 -7.36
C GLU A 132 -22.61 15.00 -8.20
N THR A 133 -22.61 15.34 -9.50
CA THR A 133 -23.83 15.39 -10.33
C THR A 133 -23.90 14.38 -11.49
N SER A 134 -23.19 13.25 -11.41
CA SER A 134 -23.46 12.10 -12.27
C SER A 134 -23.03 10.83 -11.55
N GLU A 135 -23.77 9.74 -11.73
CA GLU A 135 -23.48 8.39 -11.21
C GLU A 135 -22.18 7.76 -11.76
N GLN A 136 -21.27 8.60 -12.24
CA GLN A 136 -19.94 8.32 -12.77
C GLN A 136 -18.96 9.27 -12.07
N ALA A 137 -18.70 9.01 -10.79
CA ALA A 137 -17.65 9.72 -10.06
C ALA A 137 -16.29 9.40 -10.71
N GLU A 138 -15.54 10.45 -11.07
CA GLU A 138 -14.17 10.36 -11.55
C GLU A 138 -13.33 9.46 -10.61
N PRO A 139 -12.42 8.62 -11.15
CA PRO A 139 -11.68 7.66 -10.36
C PRO A 139 -10.84 8.38 -9.28
N GLY A 140 -10.98 7.93 -8.03
CA GLY A 140 -10.13 8.40 -6.93
C GLY A 140 -8.64 8.26 -7.28
N VAL A 141 -7.83 9.20 -6.82
CA VAL A 141 -6.39 9.18 -7.08
C VAL A 141 -5.79 7.96 -6.37
N GLN A 142 -4.96 7.19 -7.08
CA GLN A 142 -4.29 6.00 -6.53
C GLN A 142 -3.51 6.38 -5.26
N LEU A 143 -3.65 5.57 -4.20
CA LEU A 143 -3.01 5.84 -2.91
C LEU A 143 -1.48 5.87 -3.02
N LEU A 144 -0.93 4.91 -3.76
CA LEU A 144 0.49 4.63 -3.89
C LEU A 144 0.97 4.89 -5.32
N ASP A 145 2.13 5.55 -5.44
CA ASP A 145 2.87 5.59 -6.70
C ASP A 145 3.61 4.26 -6.96
N PRO A 146 4.15 4.03 -8.18
CA PRO A 146 4.80 2.77 -8.52
C PRO A 146 5.99 2.41 -7.62
N ALA A 147 6.80 3.39 -7.22
CA ALA A 147 7.97 3.17 -6.38
C ALA A 147 7.58 2.78 -4.95
N SER A 148 6.58 3.46 -4.39
CA SER A 148 6.02 3.17 -3.08
C SER A 148 5.37 1.80 -3.03
N PHE A 149 4.69 1.40 -4.11
CA PHE A 149 4.11 0.07 -4.26
C PHE A 149 5.19 -1.02 -4.30
N GLU A 150 6.26 -0.84 -5.08
CA GLU A 150 7.36 -1.82 -5.13
C GLU A 150 8.13 -1.89 -3.81
N TYR A 151 8.33 -0.75 -3.14
CA TYR A 151 8.91 -0.70 -1.80
C TYR A 151 8.06 -1.46 -0.78
N LEU A 152 6.73 -1.21 -0.76
CA LEU A 152 5.79 -1.90 0.11
C LEU A 152 5.79 -3.42 -0.15
N PHE A 153 5.89 -3.85 -1.41
CA PHE A 153 5.98 -5.26 -1.75
C PHE A 153 7.26 -5.91 -1.18
N GLU A 154 8.43 -5.28 -1.36
CA GLU A 154 9.69 -5.80 -0.80
C GLU A 154 9.69 -5.78 0.74
N GLN A 155 9.13 -4.74 1.35
CA GLN A 155 8.91 -4.67 2.80
C GLN A 155 7.96 -5.77 3.28
N GLY A 156 6.83 -5.98 2.60
CA GLY A 156 5.85 -7.02 2.92
C GLY A 156 6.44 -8.42 2.84
N LYS A 157 7.28 -8.71 1.84
CA LYS A 157 8.05 -9.96 1.78
C LYS A 157 8.98 -10.12 2.98
N HIS A 158 9.69 -9.05 3.35
CA HIS A 158 10.57 -9.06 4.51
C HIS A 158 9.78 -9.34 5.80
N GLU A 159 8.66 -8.65 6.02
CA GLU A 159 7.80 -8.84 7.19
C GLU A 159 7.20 -10.25 7.24
N PHE A 160 6.71 -10.75 6.11
CA PHE A 160 6.16 -12.10 5.99
C PHE A 160 7.18 -13.17 6.39
N VAL A 161 8.39 -13.10 5.85
CA VAL A 161 9.46 -14.06 6.18
C VAL A 161 9.90 -13.92 7.65
N ASN A 162 9.78 -12.74 8.24
CA ASN A 162 10.14 -12.47 9.64
C ASN A 162 8.94 -12.58 10.60
N ASP A 163 7.97 -13.46 10.31
CA ASP A 163 6.89 -13.86 11.21
C ASP A 163 5.94 -12.72 11.63
N VAL A 164 5.67 -11.74 10.75
CA VAL A 164 4.56 -10.78 10.98
C VAL A 164 3.23 -11.50 11.21
N ALA A 165 3.05 -12.66 10.59
CA ALA A 165 2.13 -13.72 11.01
C ALA A 165 2.94 -14.95 11.42
N SER A 166 2.71 -15.43 12.63
CA SER A 166 3.46 -16.55 13.18
C SER A 166 2.60 -17.80 13.23
N LEU A 167 3.18 -18.91 12.81
CA LEU A 167 2.57 -20.25 12.94
C LEU A 167 2.26 -20.60 14.40
N TRP A 168 3.06 -20.10 15.35
CA TRP A 168 2.93 -20.44 16.78
C TRP A 168 1.71 -19.81 17.45
N GLU A 169 1.01 -18.90 16.77
CA GLU A 169 -0.17 -18.21 17.26
C GLU A 169 -1.47 -18.87 16.82
N LEU A 170 -1.38 -19.95 16.04
CA LEU A 170 -2.51 -20.71 15.53
C LEU A 170 -2.75 -21.92 16.42
N SER A 171 -4.02 -22.19 16.73
CA SER A 171 -4.40 -23.21 17.71
C SER A 171 -5.11 -24.42 17.08
N SER A 172 -5.86 -24.21 16.00
CA SER A 172 -6.61 -25.29 15.32
C SER A 172 -5.79 -25.93 14.19
N GLU A 173 -6.00 -27.23 13.94
CA GLU A 173 -5.33 -27.93 12.84
C GLU A 173 -5.73 -27.35 11.47
N GLU A 174 -6.99 -26.90 11.35
CA GLU A 174 -7.53 -26.27 10.16
C GLU A 174 -6.83 -24.94 9.85
N GLU A 175 -6.65 -24.07 10.86
CA GLU A 175 -5.90 -22.82 10.72
C GLU A 175 -4.44 -23.07 10.34
N ILE A 176 -3.80 -24.03 11.02
CA ILE A 176 -2.41 -24.41 10.75
C ILE A 176 -2.27 -24.88 9.30
N HIS A 177 -3.13 -25.78 8.84
CA HIS A 177 -3.07 -26.30 7.47
C HIS A 177 -3.38 -25.22 6.43
N HIS A 178 -4.37 -24.35 6.70
CA HIS A 178 -4.67 -23.21 5.84
C HIS A 178 -3.47 -22.27 5.71
N PHE A 179 -2.88 -21.86 6.84
CA PHE A 179 -1.70 -20.99 6.89
C PHE A 179 -0.50 -21.58 6.14
N GLN A 180 -0.25 -22.89 6.30
CA GLN A 180 0.83 -23.57 5.58
C GLN A 180 0.63 -23.55 4.06
N ASN A 181 -0.59 -23.83 3.58
CA ASN A 181 -0.88 -23.84 2.15
C ASN A 181 -0.81 -22.44 1.54
N GLU A 182 -1.41 -21.45 2.20
CA GLU A 182 -1.32 -20.05 1.75
C GLU A 182 0.13 -19.55 1.79
N SER A 183 0.93 -19.96 2.78
CA SER A 183 2.37 -19.64 2.81
C SER A 183 3.14 -20.23 1.64
N LEU A 184 2.79 -21.45 1.19
CA LEU A 184 3.37 -22.03 -0.02
C LEU A 184 2.93 -21.26 -1.28
N GLY A 185 1.68 -20.78 -1.32
CA GLY A 185 1.17 -19.90 -2.37
C GLY A 185 1.90 -18.56 -2.41
N MET A 186 2.17 -17.95 -1.25
CA MET A 186 2.97 -16.74 -1.12
C MET A 186 4.40 -16.94 -1.60
N ALA A 187 5.03 -18.05 -1.23
CA ALA A 187 6.36 -18.41 -1.72
C ALA A 187 6.38 -18.59 -3.26
N PHE A 188 5.32 -19.18 -3.83
CA PHE A 188 5.16 -19.29 -5.27
C PHE A 188 5.05 -17.91 -5.94
N LEU A 189 4.18 -17.02 -5.45
CA LEU A 189 4.03 -15.65 -5.96
C LEU A 189 5.36 -14.88 -5.91
N HIS A 190 6.13 -15.03 -4.83
CA HIS A 190 7.46 -14.44 -4.72
C HIS A 190 8.40 -14.95 -5.83
N LEU A 191 8.49 -16.26 -6.07
CA LEU A 191 9.34 -16.79 -7.13
C LEU A 191 8.86 -16.36 -8.53
N CYS A 192 7.55 -16.27 -8.76
CA CYS A 192 6.98 -15.75 -10.00
C CYS A 192 7.36 -14.28 -10.23
N GLN A 193 7.31 -13.44 -9.19
CA GLN A 193 7.72 -12.05 -9.30
C GLN A 193 9.21 -11.93 -9.67
N LEU A 194 10.09 -12.75 -9.08
CA LEU A 194 11.51 -12.76 -9.43
C LEU A 194 11.75 -13.24 -10.87
N ALA A 195 10.99 -14.25 -11.33
CA ALA A 195 11.06 -14.76 -12.69
C ALA A 195 10.67 -13.67 -13.71
N LEU A 196 9.58 -12.96 -13.45
CA LEU A 196 9.10 -11.84 -14.28
C LEU A 196 10.09 -10.67 -14.27
N ARG A 197 10.56 -10.25 -13.09
CA ARG A 197 11.50 -9.11 -12.94
C ARG A 197 12.83 -9.34 -13.66
N HIS A 198 13.34 -10.57 -13.63
CA HIS A 198 14.61 -10.92 -14.27
C HIS A 198 14.46 -11.44 -15.71
N GLY A 199 13.23 -11.56 -16.22
CA GLY A 199 12.96 -12.12 -17.55
C GLY A 199 13.48 -13.56 -17.71
N VAL A 200 13.38 -14.39 -16.67
CA VAL A 200 13.85 -15.79 -16.71
C VAL A 200 12.78 -16.80 -16.34
N PRO A 201 12.89 -18.05 -16.84
CA PRO A 201 11.95 -19.11 -16.46
C PRO A 201 11.92 -19.36 -14.95
N LEU A 202 10.72 -19.65 -14.44
CA LEU A 202 10.45 -19.87 -13.01
C LEU A 202 11.31 -21.02 -12.45
N GLU A 203 11.57 -22.06 -13.24
CA GLU A 203 12.41 -23.20 -12.87
C GLU A 203 13.85 -22.79 -12.58
N LYS A 204 14.37 -21.78 -13.31
CA LYS A 204 15.73 -21.27 -13.11
C LYS A 204 15.82 -20.51 -11.77
N VAL A 205 14.77 -19.79 -11.41
CA VAL A 205 14.67 -19.11 -10.11
C VAL A 205 14.55 -20.14 -8.98
N ALA A 206 13.64 -21.10 -9.10
CA ALA A 206 13.38 -22.13 -8.09
C ALA A 206 14.56 -23.08 -7.84
N LYS A 207 15.50 -23.19 -8.79
CA LYS A 207 16.79 -23.89 -8.59
C LYS A 207 17.77 -23.10 -7.72
N LYS A 208 17.72 -21.76 -7.77
CA LYS A 208 18.62 -20.87 -7.04
C LYS A 208 18.07 -20.48 -5.67
N ILE A 209 16.76 -20.24 -5.58
CA ILE A 209 16.09 -19.76 -4.36
C ILE A 209 15.12 -20.83 -3.89
N SER A 210 15.29 -21.28 -2.65
CA SER A 210 14.39 -22.26 -2.06
C SER A 210 13.09 -21.59 -1.65
N PHE A 211 11.95 -22.26 -1.84
CA PHE A 211 10.68 -21.80 -1.26
C PHE A 211 10.76 -21.62 0.26
N LYS A 212 11.68 -22.34 0.92
CA LYS A 212 11.93 -22.24 2.37
C LYS A 212 12.50 -20.88 2.80
N ASP A 213 13.08 -20.13 1.87
CA ASP A 213 13.57 -18.77 2.10
C ASP A 213 12.48 -17.71 1.83
N CYS A 214 11.30 -18.13 1.33
CA CYS A 214 10.17 -17.28 0.97
C CYS A 214 8.94 -17.49 1.87
N ILE A 215 9.07 -18.27 2.95
CA ILE A 215 8.02 -18.56 3.94
C ILE A 215 8.41 -18.04 5.33
N PRO A 216 7.45 -17.89 6.26
CA PRO A 216 7.73 -17.45 7.62
C PRO A 216 8.74 -18.35 8.33
N ARG A 217 9.63 -17.76 9.14
CA ARG A 217 10.68 -18.46 9.89
C ARG A 217 10.08 -19.50 10.85
N SER A 218 8.92 -19.22 11.44
CA SER A 218 8.16 -20.16 12.27
C SER A 218 7.85 -21.44 11.50
N PHE A 219 7.31 -21.31 10.28
CA PHE A 219 6.96 -22.43 9.42
C PHE A 219 8.22 -23.14 8.91
N ARG A 220 9.25 -22.39 8.51
CA ARG A 220 10.55 -22.97 8.13
C ARG A 220 11.14 -23.83 9.25
N ARG A 221 11.06 -23.38 10.51
CA ARG A 221 11.52 -24.12 11.69
C ARG A 221 10.71 -25.41 11.88
N GLN A 222 9.39 -25.33 11.75
CA GLN A 222 8.50 -26.49 11.81
C GLN A 222 8.86 -27.54 10.73
N ILE A 223 9.05 -27.12 9.46
CA ILE A 223 9.46 -28.02 8.36
C ILE A 223 10.77 -28.75 8.66
N ARG A 224 11.73 -28.09 9.35
CA ARG A 224 12.99 -28.75 9.76
C ARG A 224 12.76 -29.85 10.80
N GLN A 225 11.79 -29.67 11.69
CA GLN A 225 11.43 -30.63 12.73
C GLN A 225 10.59 -31.81 12.20
N HIS A 226 9.87 -31.65 11.09
CA HIS A 226 9.07 -32.72 10.47
C HIS A 226 9.92 -33.89 9.96
N ASN A 227 9.34 -35.10 9.88
CA ASN A 227 10.02 -36.27 9.32
C ASN A 227 10.37 -36.12 7.80
N ALA A 228 11.24 -37.00 7.30
CA ALA A 228 11.74 -36.92 5.91
C ALA A 228 10.64 -37.03 4.85
N LEU A 229 9.61 -37.86 5.10
CA LEU A 229 8.49 -38.06 4.18
C LEU A 229 7.62 -36.81 4.06
N THR A 230 7.31 -36.14 5.17
CA THR A 230 6.54 -34.90 5.17
C THR A 230 7.29 -33.78 4.46
N ARG A 231 8.61 -33.69 4.66
CA ARG A 231 9.46 -32.74 3.91
C ARG A 231 9.47 -33.03 2.40
N LEU A 232 9.48 -34.31 2.01
CA LEU A 232 9.42 -34.72 0.61
C LEU A 232 8.04 -34.40 0.00
N ARG A 233 6.96 -34.65 0.76
CA ARG A 233 5.58 -34.29 0.38
C ARG A 233 5.45 -32.79 0.12
N LEU A 234 5.90 -31.93 1.03
CA LEU A 234 5.87 -30.47 0.85
C LEU A 234 6.66 -30.03 -0.40
N ARG A 235 7.85 -30.60 -0.61
CA ARG A 235 8.65 -30.31 -1.81
C ARG A 235 7.96 -30.78 -3.10
N SER A 236 7.22 -31.88 -3.05
CA SER A 236 6.43 -32.39 -4.17
C SER A 236 5.24 -31.49 -4.48
N ILE A 237 4.50 -31.05 -3.45
CA ILE A 237 3.39 -30.08 -3.55
C ILE A 237 3.90 -28.79 -4.19
N PHE A 238 5.00 -28.22 -3.68
CA PHE A 238 5.56 -27.00 -4.26
C PHE A 238 5.98 -27.18 -5.73
N ARG A 239 6.59 -28.32 -6.08
CA ARG A 239 6.91 -28.64 -7.48
C ARG A 239 5.68 -28.82 -8.37
N LYS A 240 4.52 -29.18 -7.82
CA LYS A 240 3.26 -29.21 -8.57
C LYS A 240 2.81 -27.78 -8.87
N PHE A 241 2.85 -26.87 -7.89
CA PHE A 241 2.55 -25.44 -8.10
C PHE A 241 3.44 -24.79 -9.17
N LEU A 242 4.75 -25.10 -9.17
CA LEU A 242 5.67 -24.57 -10.18
C LEU A 242 5.33 -25.05 -11.60
N ARG A 243 5.05 -26.34 -11.78
CA ARG A 243 4.67 -26.93 -13.08
C ARG A 243 3.34 -26.45 -13.60
N ALA A 244 2.50 -26.04 -12.68
CA ALA A 244 1.23 -25.46 -12.96
C ALA A 244 1.44 -24.14 -13.76
N PHE A 245 2.32 -23.26 -13.31
CA PHE A 245 2.50 -21.92 -13.88
C PHE A 245 2.70 -21.89 -15.40
N GLN A 246 1.96 -21.01 -16.08
CA GLN A 246 2.15 -20.74 -17.51
C GLN A 246 2.87 -19.42 -17.73
N PRO A 247 4.02 -19.41 -18.43
CA PRO A 247 4.71 -18.18 -18.81
C PRO A 247 3.83 -17.34 -19.74
N GLY A 248 3.60 -16.06 -19.41
CA GLY A 248 2.89 -15.08 -20.27
C GLY A 248 1.54 -14.58 -19.75
N CYS A 249 1.00 -15.16 -18.68
CA CYS A 249 -0.37 -14.90 -18.23
C CYS A 249 -0.52 -13.83 -17.13
N LEU A 250 0.57 -13.38 -16.51
CA LEU A 250 0.51 -12.46 -15.35
C LEU A 250 1.55 -11.35 -15.48
N SER A 251 1.13 -10.10 -15.24
CA SER A 251 2.05 -8.98 -15.07
C SER A 251 2.69 -8.99 -13.67
N GLN A 252 3.86 -8.35 -13.55
CA GLN A 252 4.56 -8.22 -12.27
C GLN A 252 3.66 -7.55 -11.21
N GLN A 253 2.91 -6.52 -11.61
CA GLN A 253 2.04 -5.75 -10.74
C GLN A 253 0.91 -6.61 -10.17
N VAL A 254 0.27 -7.45 -11.00
CA VAL A 254 -0.81 -8.35 -10.54
C VAL A 254 -0.31 -9.35 -9.50
N VAL A 255 0.89 -9.91 -9.71
CA VAL A 255 1.52 -10.80 -8.73
C VAL A 255 1.78 -10.09 -7.40
N MET A 256 2.30 -8.86 -7.45
CA MET A 256 2.60 -8.06 -6.25
C MET A 256 1.32 -7.67 -5.48
N VAL A 257 0.26 -7.23 -6.18
CA VAL A 257 -1.03 -6.91 -5.55
C VAL A 257 -1.64 -8.16 -4.91
N LYS A 258 -1.65 -9.29 -5.62
CA LYS A 258 -2.16 -10.56 -5.08
C LYS A 258 -1.36 -10.99 -3.83
N TYR A 259 -0.05 -10.83 -3.85
CA TYR A 259 0.81 -11.13 -2.70
C TYR A 259 0.43 -10.26 -1.49
N LEU A 260 0.37 -8.94 -1.64
CA LEU A 260 0.04 -8.03 -0.54
C LEU A 260 -1.39 -8.25 -0.02
N ALA A 261 -2.36 -8.48 -0.90
CA ALA A 261 -3.74 -8.79 -0.49
C ALA A 261 -3.84 -10.12 0.27
N THR A 262 -3.05 -11.12 -0.12
CA THR A 262 -2.97 -12.37 0.65
C THR A 262 -2.22 -12.17 1.97
N LEU A 263 -1.19 -11.33 2.01
CA LEU A 263 -0.49 -10.97 3.24
C LEU A 263 -1.42 -10.30 4.25
N GLU A 264 -2.23 -9.34 3.82
CA GLU A 264 -3.25 -8.71 4.70
C GLU A 264 -4.18 -9.76 5.31
N ARG A 265 -4.65 -10.74 4.54
CA ARG A 265 -5.53 -11.81 5.04
C ARG A 265 -4.82 -12.75 6.02
N LEU A 266 -3.58 -13.12 5.74
CA LEU A 266 -2.80 -14.04 6.60
C LEU A 266 -2.25 -13.39 7.86
N ALA A 267 -1.98 -12.08 7.80
CA ALA A 267 -1.30 -11.33 8.85
C ALA A 267 -2.15 -10.13 9.28
N PRO A 268 -3.08 -10.31 10.23
CA PRO A 268 -3.86 -9.20 10.78
C PRO A 268 -3.02 -8.08 11.41
N ARG A 269 -1.78 -8.39 11.81
CA ARG A 269 -0.82 -7.41 12.34
C ARG A 269 -0.16 -6.55 11.26
N PHE A 270 -0.17 -6.97 10.01
CA PHE A 270 0.51 -6.26 8.93
C PHE A 270 -0.13 -4.87 8.74
N GLY A 271 0.71 -3.84 8.77
CA GLY A 271 0.23 -2.45 8.68
C GLY A 271 -0.46 -1.92 9.94
N THR A 272 -0.28 -2.58 11.09
CA THR A 272 -0.77 -2.11 12.40
C THR A 272 0.37 -1.99 13.40
N GLU A 273 0.29 -1.03 14.32
CA GLU A 273 1.24 -0.92 15.43
C GLU A 273 0.52 -1.21 16.75
N ARG A 274 1.08 -2.13 17.53
CA ARG A 274 0.64 -2.44 18.90
C ARG A 274 1.69 -1.89 19.85
N VAL A 275 1.28 -0.96 20.70
CA VAL A 275 2.15 -0.22 21.61
C VAL A 275 1.89 -0.69 23.05
N PRO A 276 2.90 -1.24 23.74
CA PRO A 276 2.77 -1.62 25.15
C PRO A 276 2.68 -0.36 26.02
N VAL A 277 1.78 -0.38 27.00
CA VAL A 277 1.51 0.73 27.91
C VAL A 277 1.54 0.23 29.37
N CYS A 278 2.29 0.93 30.22
CA CYS A 278 2.44 0.62 31.65
C CYS A 278 1.19 1.03 32.44
N ARG A 279 0.52 2.12 32.04
CA ARG A 279 -0.72 2.61 32.66
C ARG A 279 -1.61 3.32 31.65
N LEU A 280 -2.90 3.03 31.66
CA LEU A 280 -3.92 3.65 30.80
C LEU A 280 -5.09 4.17 31.66
N GLN A 281 -5.53 5.40 31.41
CA GLN A 281 -6.70 5.99 32.06
C GLN A 281 -7.57 6.72 31.02
N LEU A 282 -8.88 6.60 31.13
CA LEU A 282 -9.85 7.33 30.30
C LEU A 282 -10.55 8.36 31.18
N LEU A 283 -10.41 9.64 30.84
CA LEU A 283 -11.00 10.76 31.58
C LEU A 283 -12.09 11.42 30.76
N ALA A 284 -13.25 11.68 31.38
CA ALA A 284 -14.28 12.56 30.81
C ALA A 284 -13.90 14.01 31.12
N GLN A 285 -13.93 14.89 30.11
CA GLN A 285 -13.43 16.27 30.27
C GLN A 285 -14.26 17.11 31.27
N ALA A 286 -15.44 16.63 31.69
CA ALA A 286 -16.30 17.29 32.67
C ALA A 286 -15.88 17.08 34.15
N GLU A 287 -14.96 16.14 34.46
CA GLU A 287 -14.56 15.85 35.86
C GLU A 287 -13.06 15.93 36.13
N GLY A 288 -12.25 16.36 35.16
CA GLY A 288 -10.80 16.48 35.33
C GLY A 288 -10.32 17.83 34.83
N GLU A 289 -9.90 18.69 35.75
CA GLU A 289 -9.03 19.80 35.40
C GLU A 289 -7.79 19.28 34.64
N PRO A 290 -7.34 19.99 33.59
CA PRO A 290 -6.15 19.62 32.84
C PRO A 290 -4.95 19.63 33.78
N CYS A 291 -4.06 18.63 33.68
CA CYS A 291 -2.81 18.49 34.45
C CYS A 291 -2.12 19.83 34.79
N TYR A 292 -2.56 20.50 35.87
CA TYR A 292 -1.89 21.64 36.45
C TYR A 292 -0.80 21.08 37.36
N ILE A 293 0.45 21.38 36.98
CA ILE A 293 1.55 21.75 37.86
C ILE A 293 1.54 21.02 39.21
N ARG A 294 2.23 19.89 39.29
CA ARG A 294 2.84 19.44 40.55
C ARG A 294 4.32 19.79 40.52
N ASP A 295 4.61 21.09 40.60
CA ASP A 295 5.96 21.59 40.86
C ASP A 295 5.94 22.52 42.08
N GLY A 296 6.79 22.17 43.07
CA GLY A 296 7.42 23.13 43.97
C GLY A 296 6.76 23.36 45.32
N GLY A 297 7.02 22.48 46.31
CA GLY A 297 6.67 22.80 47.69
C GLY A 297 6.99 21.78 48.77
N GLN A 298 7.97 20.89 48.62
CA GLN A 298 8.61 20.23 49.76
C GLN A 298 9.97 19.66 49.36
N SER A 299 11.03 20.23 49.93
CA SER A 299 12.40 19.74 49.88
C SER A 299 12.59 18.57 50.84
N SER A 300 13.04 17.41 50.34
CA SER A 300 13.86 16.45 51.09
C SER A 300 14.58 15.48 50.12
N PRO A 301 15.71 14.88 50.53
CA PRO A 301 16.87 14.64 49.68
C PRO A 301 17.00 13.20 49.14
N ASP A 302 17.98 13.07 48.23
CA ASP A 302 18.56 11.87 47.58
C ASP A 302 17.85 11.24 46.37
N PRO A 303 18.62 10.83 45.34
CA PRO A 303 18.09 10.19 44.15
C PRO A 303 17.67 8.76 44.49
N GLU A 304 16.35 8.53 44.55
CA GLU A 304 15.83 7.17 44.64
C GLU A 304 16.33 6.33 43.44
N PRO A 305 16.79 5.09 43.68
CA PRO A 305 17.27 4.22 42.62
C PRO A 305 16.14 3.96 41.61
N GLN A 306 16.48 4.03 40.32
CA GLN A 306 15.58 3.76 39.19
C GLN A 306 14.61 2.61 39.53
N ALA A 307 13.35 2.96 39.75
CA ALA A 307 12.29 1.99 40.00
C ALA A 307 12.29 0.96 38.86
N ALA A 308 12.13 -0.32 39.23
CA ALA A 308 12.04 -1.41 38.27
C ALA A 308 11.02 -1.06 37.16
N PRO A 309 11.25 -1.47 35.90
CA PRO A 309 10.36 -1.16 34.80
C PRO A 309 8.94 -1.60 35.15
N GLU A 310 7.99 -0.65 35.21
CA GLU A 310 6.58 -0.95 35.46
C GLU A 310 6.10 -1.95 34.40
N PRO A 311 5.42 -3.04 34.80
CA PRO A 311 4.96 -4.04 33.86
C PRO A 311 3.93 -3.46 32.90
N THR A 312 3.91 -3.95 31.67
CA THR A 312 2.88 -3.63 30.69
C THR A 312 1.52 -4.09 31.20
N THR A 313 0.57 -3.17 31.32
CA THR A 313 -0.80 -3.47 31.76
C THR A 313 -1.80 -3.45 30.60
N HIS A 314 -1.53 -2.65 29.57
CA HIS A 314 -2.40 -2.45 28.43
C HIS A 314 -1.62 -2.49 27.12
N GLU A 315 -2.33 -2.77 26.03
CA GLU A 315 -1.85 -2.57 24.66
C GLU A 315 -2.75 -1.55 23.97
N VAL A 316 -2.14 -0.61 23.25
CA VAL A 316 -2.82 0.32 22.35
C VAL A 316 -2.55 -0.11 20.91
N LEU A 317 -3.61 -0.33 20.13
CA LEU A 317 -3.56 -0.61 18.71
C LEU A 317 -3.86 0.66 17.92
N VAL A 318 -3.01 0.97 16.95
CA VAL A 318 -3.24 2.06 16.00
C VAL A 318 -3.17 1.52 14.58
N SER A 319 -4.23 1.75 13.80
CA SER A 319 -4.28 1.42 12.37
C SER A 319 -4.89 2.59 11.57
N GLY A 320 -4.47 2.76 10.31
CA GLY A 320 -5.00 3.82 9.46
C GLY A 320 -6.49 3.71 9.17
N THR A 321 -7.06 2.50 9.29
CA THR A 321 -8.48 2.22 9.04
C THR A 321 -9.32 2.26 10.31
N ASP A 322 -8.82 1.83 11.45
CA ASP A 322 -9.66 1.61 12.64
C ASP A 322 -9.41 2.62 13.76
N GLY A 323 -8.46 3.55 13.54
CA GLY A 323 -8.14 4.60 14.49
C GLY A 323 -7.35 4.07 15.67
N ILE A 324 -7.70 4.53 16.87
CA ILE A 324 -7.03 4.18 18.12
C ILE A 324 -7.94 3.25 18.94
N GLN A 325 -7.41 2.08 19.29
CA GLN A 325 -8.08 1.07 20.11
C GLN A 325 -7.15 0.62 21.24
N TRP A 326 -7.69 0.02 22.30
CA TRP A 326 -6.88 -0.50 23.40
C TRP A 326 -7.48 -1.76 24.03
N ARG A 327 -6.66 -2.53 24.73
CA ARG A 327 -7.09 -3.69 25.53
C ARG A 327 -6.21 -3.90 26.74
N LEU A 328 -6.73 -4.64 27.73
CA LEU A 328 -5.97 -5.08 28.90
C LEU A 328 -5.09 -6.29 28.52
N VAL A 329 -3.84 -6.31 28.99
CA VAL A 329 -2.94 -7.46 28.86
C VAL A 329 -3.03 -8.27 30.16
N GLN A 330 -3.42 -9.55 30.07
CA GLN A 330 -3.35 -10.43 31.23
C GLN A 330 -1.88 -10.77 31.50
N ALA A 331 -1.42 -10.54 32.74
CA ALA A 331 -0.08 -10.96 33.14
C ALA A 331 0.00 -12.49 33.12
N GLU A 332 0.82 -13.07 32.25
CA GLU A 332 1.19 -14.47 32.35
C GLU A 332 1.92 -14.69 33.68
N GLY A 333 1.23 -15.27 34.66
CA GLY A 333 1.85 -15.74 35.89
C GLY A 333 2.86 -16.87 35.58
N PRO A 334 3.90 -17.05 36.41
CA PRO A 334 4.88 -18.10 36.18
C PRO A 334 4.19 -19.46 36.19
N SER A 335 4.37 -20.24 35.12
CA SER A 335 3.88 -21.61 35.02
C SER A 335 4.64 -22.50 36.03
N GLY A 336 4.16 -22.52 37.28
CA GLY A 336 4.60 -23.46 38.31
C GLY A 336 3.80 -24.75 38.25
N GLY A 337 4.48 -25.87 38.04
CA GLY A 337 3.87 -27.18 37.84
C GLY A 337 3.24 -27.82 39.10
N ALA A 338 2.33 -28.74 38.79
CA ALA A 338 1.94 -29.95 39.52
C ALA A 338 1.28 -29.84 40.93
N GLY A 339 -0.01 -30.24 40.94
CA GLY A 339 -0.64 -31.08 41.97
C GLY A 339 -1.24 -30.36 43.18
N ASP A 340 -2.56 -30.34 43.31
CA ASP A 340 -3.33 -31.35 44.06
C ASP A 340 -4.82 -30.98 44.05
N GLY A 341 -5.70 -31.99 44.13
CA GLY A 341 -7.14 -31.83 43.97
C GLY A 341 -7.86 -31.33 45.21
N SER A 342 -8.92 -30.52 45.02
CA SER A 342 -10.08 -30.47 45.92
C SER A 342 -11.27 -29.70 45.32
N SER A 343 -12.30 -30.47 44.93
CA SER A 343 -13.74 -30.28 45.18
C SER A 343 -14.41 -28.89 45.25
N SER A 344 -15.56 -28.82 44.55
CA SER A 344 -16.82 -28.13 44.93
C SER A 344 -16.87 -26.61 44.68
N ARG A 345 -17.91 -25.98 44.11
CA ARG A 345 -19.30 -26.31 43.71
C ARG A 345 -19.78 -25.16 42.81
N ILE A 346 -20.45 -25.44 41.69
CA ILE A 346 -21.27 -24.46 40.96
C ILE A 346 -22.70 -24.55 41.51
N PRO A 347 -23.38 -23.44 41.85
CA PRO A 347 -24.82 -23.47 42.07
C PRO A 347 -25.56 -23.37 40.74
N HIS A 348 -26.36 -24.40 40.45
CA HIS A 348 -27.36 -24.38 39.38
C HIS A 348 -28.54 -23.48 39.76
N THR A 349 -29.00 -22.66 38.82
CA THR A 349 -30.41 -22.27 38.69
C THR A 349 -30.79 -22.34 37.22
N GLY A 350 -31.68 -23.28 36.87
CA GLY A 350 -32.25 -23.39 35.53
C GLY A 350 -33.53 -22.58 35.37
N HIS A 351 -33.95 -22.35 34.13
CA HIS A 351 -35.33 -22.56 33.67
C HIS A 351 -35.44 -22.53 32.13
N SER A 352 -35.79 -23.71 31.60
CA SER A 352 -36.60 -24.07 30.41
C SER A 352 -37.01 -23.01 29.37
N GLY A 353 -36.55 -23.22 28.12
CA GLY A 353 -37.41 -23.67 27.01
C GLY A 353 -38.09 -22.63 26.10
N LYS A 354 -37.63 -22.52 24.85
CA LYS A 354 -38.45 -22.60 23.61
C LYS A 354 -37.58 -22.57 22.34
N LYS A 355 -37.79 -23.56 21.46
CA LYS A 355 -37.19 -23.69 20.11
C LYS A 355 -37.81 -22.66 19.16
N ALA A 356 -36.97 -21.99 18.35
CA ALA A 356 -37.39 -21.41 17.06
C ALA A 356 -36.21 -21.32 16.07
N LYS A 357 -36.41 -21.96 14.92
CA LYS A 357 -35.84 -21.77 13.56
C LYS A 357 -34.39 -21.27 13.40
N ALA A 358 -33.57 -22.15 12.85
CA ALA A 358 -32.30 -21.84 12.21
C ALA A 358 -32.50 -21.03 10.93
N GLN A 359 -31.73 -19.95 10.78
CA GLN A 359 -31.52 -19.24 9.53
C GLN A 359 -30.01 -19.02 9.41
N GLU A 360 -29.41 -19.66 8.40
CA GLU A 360 -27.99 -19.56 8.08
C GLU A 360 -27.61 -18.10 7.81
N ARG A 361 -26.80 -17.53 8.71
CA ARG A 361 -26.09 -16.28 8.50
C ARG A 361 -24.61 -16.61 8.40
N GLY A 362 -23.99 -16.07 7.35
CA GLY A 362 -22.65 -16.40 6.89
C GLY A 362 -21.56 -16.28 7.96
N ASN A 363 -20.53 -17.10 7.75
CA ASN A 363 -19.27 -17.18 8.47
C ASN A 363 -18.73 -15.80 8.88
N GLN A 364 -18.92 -15.44 10.15
CA GLN A 364 -18.03 -14.54 10.86
C GLN A 364 -16.80 -15.32 11.33
N PRO A 365 -15.62 -14.69 11.44
CA PRO A 365 -14.48 -15.33 12.08
C PRO A 365 -14.87 -15.69 13.52
N VAL A 366 -14.56 -16.92 13.92
CA VAL A 366 -14.83 -17.45 15.26
C VAL A 366 -14.04 -16.60 16.25
N ASP A 367 -14.74 -15.79 17.06
CA ASP A 367 -14.14 -15.09 18.20
C ASP A 367 -13.45 -16.11 19.12
N ARG A 368 -12.16 -15.88 19.38
CA ARG A 368 -11.35 -16.72 20.27
C ARG A 368 -11.94 -16.65 21.68
N PRO A 369 -12.21 -17.78 22.36
CA PRO A 369 -12.48 -17.77 23.78
C PRO A 369 -11.17 -17.48 24.53
N GLY A 370 -10.95 -16.20 24.90
CA GLY A 370 -9.87 -15.81 25.82
C GLY A 370 -9.05 -14.57 25.45
N GLU A 371 -9.17 -14.00 24.25
CA GLU A 371 -8.52 -12.70 23.95
C GLU A 371 -9.41 -11.53 24.40
N ALA A 372 -8.86 -10.61 25.18
CA ALA A 372 -9.56 -9.39 25.56
C ALA A 372 -9.97 -8.60 24.29
N LEU A 373 -11.26 -8.26 24.20
CA LEU A 373 -11.83 -7.51 23.08
C LEU A 373 -11.17 -6.12 22.98
N TRP A 374 -10.85 -5.69 21.76
CA TRP A 374 -10.37 -4.35 21.49
C TRP A 374 -11.46 -3.32 21.77
N THR A 375 -11.16 -2.35 22.63
CA THR A 375 -12.04 -1.23 22.95
C THR A 375 -11.66 -0.03 22.09
N TYR A 376 -12.62 0.51 21.34
CA TYR A 376 -12.41 1.68 20.50
C TYR A 376 -12.31 2.96 21.34
N PHE A 377 -11.30 3.79 21.06
CA PHE A 377 -11.17 5.12 21.65
C PHE A 377 -11.69 6.20 20.69
N CYS A 378 -11.00 6.48 19.59
CA CYS A 378 -11.39 7.52 18.64
C CYS A 378 -10.76 7.31 17.25
N ASN A 379 -11.27 8.05 16.26
CA ASN A 379 -10.63 8.19 14.96
C ASN A 379 -9.72 9.44 15.01
N PHE A 380 -8.79 9.55 14.06
CA PHE A 380 -7.80 10.63 14.06
C PHE A 380 -8.43 12.01 13.91
N GLN A 381 -9.50 12.14 13.12
CA GLN A 381 -10.26 13.38 12.94
C GLN A 381 -10.93 13.91 14.22
N ASP A 382 -11.10 13.06 15.24
CA ASP A 382 -11.74 13.43 16.50
C ASP A 382 -10.72 14.06 17.49
N ILE A 383 -9.43 14.00 17.17
CA ILE A 383 -8.33 14.45 18.04
C ILE A 383 -8.12 15.95 17.84
N THR A 384 -8.07 16.68 18.95
CA THR A 384 -7.83 18.13 18.95
C THR A 384 -6.35 18.46 19.12
N HIS A 385 -5.67 17.81 20.05
CA HIS A 385 -4.24 17.96 20.32
C HIS A 385 -3.73 16.75 21.12
N VAL A 386 -2.42 16.56 21.11
CA VAL A 386 -1.75 15.54 21.92
C VAL A 386 -0.69 16.20 22.78
N VAL A 387 -0.80 16.01 24.09
CA VAL A 387 0.19 16.49 25.06
C VAL A 387 1.15 15.36 25.36
N LEU A 388 2.43 15.67 25.36
CA LEU A 388 3.47 14.73 25.72
C LEU A 388 4.38 15.38 26.77
N LYS A 389 4.67 14.64 27.84
CA LYS A 389 5.58 15.04 28.92
C LYS A 389 6.40 13.81 29.31
N GLU A 390 7.69 13.83 29.05
CA GLU A 390 8.57 12.67 29.23
C GLU A 390 7.98 11.40 28.56
N ARG A 391 7.60 10.39 29.34
CA ARG A 391 6.97 9.13 28.86
C ARG A 391 5.44 9.12 28.98
N HIS A 392 4.84 10.23 29.39
CA HIS A 392 3.39 10.39 29.55
C HIS A 392 2.79 11.06 28.32
N VAL A 393 1.68 10.50 27.83
CA VAL A 393 0.97 10.98 26.64
C VAL A 393 -0.51 11.12 26.96
N SER A 394 -1.08 12.28 26.63
CA SER A 394 -2.51 12.56 26.75
C SER A 394 -3.09 12.90 25.38
N ILE A 395 -4.01 12.07 24.88
CA ILE A 395 -4.68 12.26 23.59
C ILE A 395 -6.06 12.86 23.86
N HIS A 396 -6.26 14.11 23.45
CA HIS A 396 -7.48 14.87 23.73
C HIS A 396 -8.44 14.87 22.55
N CYS A 397 -9.65 14.38 22.77
CA CYS A 397 -10.82 14.59 21.90
C CYS A 397 -11.70 15.71 22.46
N GLN A 398 -12.79 16.06 21.78
CA GLN A 398 -13.70 17.14 22.21
C GLN A 398 -14.38 16.88 23.58
N ASP A 399 -14.55 15.61 23.97
CA ASP A 399 -15.34 15.19 25.13
C ASP A 399 -14.59 14.26 26.11
N LYS A 400 -13.47 13.68 25.68
CA LYS A 400 -12.72 12.65 26.40
C LYS A 400 -11.21 12.76 26.19
N CYS A 401 -10.45 12.24 27.14
CA CYS A 401 -9.00 12.17 27.08
C CYS A 401 -8.50 10.75 27.40
N LEU A 402 -7.56 10.25 26.61
CA LEU A 402 -6.85 9.01 26.87
C LEU A 402 -5.45 9.33 27.39
N GLU A 403 -5.19 9.01 28.66
CA GLU A 403 -3.88 9.18 29.29
C GLU A 403 -3.11 7.87 29.33
N LEU A 404 -1.85 7.93 28.92
CA LEU A 404 -0.97 6.78 28.73
C LEU A 404 0.37 7.04 29.40
N THR A 405 0.88 6.04 30.12
CA THR A 405 2.28 6.00 30.57
C THR A 405 3.00 4.91 29.79
N LEU A 406 3.98 5.30 28.97
CA LEU A 406 4.72 4.39 28.10
C LEU A 406 6.02 3.92 28.76
N PRO A 407 6.62 2.81 28.28
CA PRO A 407 7.86 2.28 28.85
C PRO A 407 9.04 3.26 28.78
N SER A 408 9.09 4.10 27.75
CA SER A 408 10.18 5.06 27.55
C SER A 408 9.73 6.32 26.80
N ARG A 409 10.54 7.38 26.90
CA ARG A 409 10.40 8.61 26.09
C ARG A 409 10.40 8.31 24.58
N ALA A 410 11.26 7.40 24.13
CA ALA A 410 11.36 7.03 22.72
C ALA A 410 10.08 6.34 22.22
N THR A 411 9.50 5.45 23.02
CA THR A 411 8.21 4.83 22.71
C THR A 411 7.09 5.88 22.68
N ALA A 412 7.12 6.87 23.58
CA ALA A 412 6.15 7.97 23.60
C ALA A 412 6.25 8.83 22.33
N LEU A 413 7.46 9.24 21.92
CA LEU A 413 7.69 9.93 20.64
C LEU A 413 7.18 9.11 19.45
N SER A 414 7.50 7.81 19.43
CA SER A 414 7.08 6.89 18.38
C SER A 414 5.55 6.83 18.26
N LEU A 415 4.82 6.69 19.37
CA LEU A 415 3.35 6.68 19.38
C LEU A 415 2.76 8.02 18.94
N VAL A 416 3.24 9.14 19.48
CA VAL A 416 2.68 10.45 19.12
C VAL A 416 2.94 10.80 17.65
N ALA A 417 4.11 10.46 17.11
CA ALA A 417 4.41 10.62 15.68
C ALA A 417 3.53 9.73 14.78
N LEU A 418 3.10 8.56 15.26
CA LEU A 418 2.16 7.70 14.56
C LEU A 418 0.77 8.33 14.47
N VAL A 419 0.26 8.81 15.61
CA VAL A 419 -1.05 9.46 15.71
C VAL A 419 -1.07 10.75 14.88
N ASP A 420 -0.03 11.58 14.99
CA ASP A 420 0.13 12.80 14.19
C ASP A 420 0.18 12.53 12.69
N GLY A 421 0.95 11.51 12.26
CA GLY A 421 1.05 11.19 10.84
C GLY A 421 -0.24 10.65 10.23
N TYR A 422 -1.00 9.82 10.94
CA TYR A 422 -2.33 9.42 10.48
C TYR A 422 -3.32 10.59 10.48
N PHE A 423 -3.30 11.46 11.50
CA PHE A 423 -4.09 12.69 11.51
C PHE A 423 -3.82 13.56 10.27
N ARG A 424 -2.55 13.74 9.89
CA ARG A 424 -2.20 14.49 8.68
C ARG A 424 -2.72 13.86 7.39
N LEU A 425 -2.81 12.53 7.36
CA LEU A 425 -3.27 11.77 6.21
C LEU A 425 -4.79 11.69 6.11
N THR A 426 -5.54 11.84 7.21
CA THR A 426 -7.00 11.61 7.22
C THR A 426 -7.84 12.83 7.62
N ALA A 427 -7.26 13.82 8.30
CA ALA A 427 -7.98 14.95 8.86
C ALA A 427 -7.47 16.29 8.30
N ASP A 428 -6.18 16.60 8.50
CA ASP A 428 -5.64 17.89 8.08
C ASP A 428 -4.16 17.81 7.66
N SER A 429 -3.93 17.93 6.36
CA SER A 429 -2.58 17.87 5.77
C SER A 429 -1.66 19.05 6.14
N SER A 430 -2.22 20.15 6.67
CA SER A 430 -1.50 21.39 7.00
C SER A 430 -1.49 21.70 8.50
N HIS A 431 -1.67 20.69 9.35
CA HIS A 431 -1.67 20.83 10.80
C HIS A 431 -0.91 19.68 11.48
N TYR A 432 -0.47 19.88 12.73
CA TYR A 432 0.17 18.86 13.55
C TYR A 432 -0.42 18.88 14.97
N LEU A 433 -0.52 17.72 15.60
CA LEU A 433 -1.17 17.55 16.90
C LEU A 433 -0.24 17.83 18.10
N CYS A 434 1.07 17.69 17.90
CA CYS A 434 2.06 17.83 18.95
C CYS A 434 3.38 18.41 18.41
N HIS A 435 3.84 19.52 18.99
CA HIS A 435 5.06 20.21 18.56
C HIS A 435 6.34 19.36 18.74
N GLU A 436 6.36 18.49 19.75
CA GLU A 436 7.49 17.60 20.07
C GLU A 436 7.83 16.59 18.97
N VAL A 437 6.90 16.34 18.03
CA VAL A 437 7.10 15.40 16.91
C VAL A 437 6.78 16.03 15.54
N ALA A 438 6.54 17.35 15.50
CA ALA A 438 6.07 18.03 14.30
C ALA A 438 7.13 17.96 13.18
N PRO A 439 6.77 17.52 11.96
CA PRO A 439 7.72 17.47 10.85
C PRO A 439 8.31 18.86 10.54
N PRO A 440 9.65 19.05 10.50
CA PRO A 440 10.27 20.36 10.27
C PRO A 440 9.78 21.08 9.02
N ARG A 441 9.66 20.37 7.89
CA ARG A 441 9.12 20.90 6.64
C ARG A 441 7.67 21.37 6.75
N LEU A 442 6.86 20.67 7.54
CA LEU A 442 5.47 21.06 7.79
C LEU A 442 5.41 22.34 8.64
N VAL A 443 6.24 22.43 9.69
CA VAL A 443 6.35 23.64 10.52
C VAL A 443 6.71 24.86 9.66
N MET A 444 7.74 24.72 8.81
CA MET A 444 8.11 25.76 7.84
C MET A 444 6.95 26.11 6.90
N SER A 445 6.26 25.09 6.36
CA SER A 445 5.16 25.29 5.42
C SER A 445 3.98 26.06 6.05
N ILE A 446 3.65 25.78 7.31
CA ILE A 446 2.61 26.50 8.06
C ILE A 446 3.01 27.95 8.28
N GLN A 447 4.25 28.19 8.73
CA GLN A 447 4.76 29.54 9.02
C GLN A 447 4.83 30.42 7.76
N ASP A 448 5.18 29.84 6.62
CA ASP A 448 5.39 30.56 5.36
C ASP A 448 4.16 30.56 4.44
N GLY A 449 3.11 29.80 4.77
CA GLY A 449 1.87 29.74 4.01
C GLY A 449 1.94 28.90 2.74
N ILE A 450 2.66 27.78 2.80
CA ILE A 450 2.96 26.87 1.68
C ILE A 450 2.02 25.67 1.73
N HIS A 451 1.37 25.33 0.61
CA HIS A 451 0.60 24.09 0.49
C HIS A 451 1.51 22.87 0.27
N GLY A 452 1.01 21.68 0.64
CA GLY A 452 1.61 20.41 0.23
C GLY A 452 1.56 20.18 -1.30
N PRO A 453 1.95 18.99 -1.78
CA PRO A 453 2.00 18.68 -3.22
C PRO A 453 0.59 18.48 -3.82
N LEU A 454 -0.11 19.59 -4.06
CA LEU A 454 -1.45 19.62 -4.62
C LEU A 454 -1.47 19.27 -6.11
N LEU A 455 -2.45 18.45 -6.53
CA LEU A 455 -2.74 18.24 -7.94
C LEU A 455 -3.43 19.48 -8.56
N GLU A 456 -3.25 19.64 -9.86
CA GLU A 456 -3.75 20.81 -10.60
C GLU A 456 -5.23 21.15 -10.37
N PRO A 457 -6.17 20.18 -10.30
CA PRO A 457 -7.57 20.52 -10.05
C PRO A 457 -7.81 21.23 -8.71
N PHE A 458 -7.07 20.91 -7.66
CA PHE A 458 -7.19 21.56 -6.35
C PHE A 458 -6.57 22.96 -6.36
N VAL A 459 -5.43 23.11 -7.04
CA VAL A 459 -4.80 24.43 -7.27
C VAL A 459 -5.75 25.33 -8.05
N LEU A 460 -6.34 24.80 -9.13
CA LEU A 460 -7.31 25.52 -9.95
C LEU A 460 -8.54 25.94 -9.15
N ALA A 461 -9.09 25.06 -8.31
CA ALA A 461 -10.24 25.37 -7.47
C ALA A 461 -9.96 26.54 -6.50
N LYS A 462 -8.72 26.66 -6.00
CA LYS A 462 -8.30 27.77 -5.13
C LYS A 462 -8.11 29.09 -5.88
N LEU A 463 -7.65 29.04 -7.14
CA LEU A 463 -7.35 30.22 -7.95
C LEU A 463 -8.53 30.72 -8.82
N ARG A 464 -9.56 29.89 -9.02
CA ARG A 464 -10.77 30.23 -9.80
C ARG A 464 -11.58 31.44 -9.28
N PRO A 465 -11.72 31.70 -7.96
CA PRO A 465 -12.69 32.68 -7.47
C PRO A 465 -12.44 34.13 -7.92
N GLU A 466 -11.18 34.56 -7.96
CA GLU A 466 -10.81 35.95 -8.21
C GLU A 466 -9.53 36.01 -9.06
N ASP A 467 -9.44 37.03 -9.92
CA ASP A 467 -8.20 37.33 -10.65
C ASP A 467 -7.16 37.90 -9.67
N GLY A 468 -5.87 37.75 -9.96
CA GLY A 468 -4.80 38.21 -9.07
C GLY A 468 -4.46 37.28 -7.90
N LEU A 469 -5.17 36.15 -7.78
CA LEU A 469 -4.84 35.09 -6.84
C LEU A 469 -3.63 34.28 -7.31
N TYR A 470 -2.79 33.93 -6.33
CA TYR A 470 -1.69 32.98 -6.52
C TYR A 470 -1.56 32.08 -5.29
N LEU A 471 -0.84 30.98 -5.40
CA LEU A 471 -0.46 30.16 -4.26
C LEU A 471 0.92 29.56 -4.45
N ILE A 472 1.56 29.19 -3.34
CA ILE A 472 2.86 28.52 -3.32
C ILE A 472 2.65 27.11 -2.77
N HIS A 473 3.10 26.11 -3.50
CA HIS A 473 2.94 24.71 -3.09
C HIS A 473 4.19 23.88 -3.39
N TRP A 474 4.38 22.80 -2.64
CA TRP A 474 5.40 21.81 -2.96
C TRP A 474 5.16 21.17 -4.33
N SER A 475 6.22 20.92 -5.08
CA SER A 475 6.12 20.23 -6.37
C SER A 475 5.58 18.80 -6.17
N THR A 476 4.76 18.33 -7.11
CA THR A 476 4.26 16.95 -7.14
C THR A 476 5.27 15.95 -7.68
N SER A 477 6.37 16.41 -8.28
CA SER A 477 7.40 15.57 -8.91
C SER A 477 8.80 15.76 -8.33
N HIS A 478 9.09 16.89 -7.69
CA HIS A 478 10.42 17.21 -7.14
C HIS A 478 10.34 17.44 -5.63
N LEU A 479 11.11 16.68 -4.85
CA LEU A 479 11.04 16.70 -3.39
C LEU A 479 11.54 18.00 -2.74
N ASN A 480 12.40 18.77 -3.42
CA ASN A 480 13.02 19.99 -2.87
C ASN A 480 12.70 21.25 -3.71
N ARG A 481 11.58 21.25 -4.43
CA ARG A 481 11.17 22.38 -5.27
C ARG A 481 9.79 22.88 -4.85
N LEU A 482 9.69 24.19 -4.71
CA LEU A 482 8.42 24.90 -4.54
C LEU A 482 7.96 25.46 -5.88
N ILE A 483 6.66 25.66 -6.03
CA ILE A 483 6.05 26.18 -7.25
C ILE A 483 5.09 27.30 -6.86
N LEU A 484 5.32 28.49 -7.40
CA LEU A 484 4.32 29.56 -7.42
C LEU A 484 3.40 29.33 -8.62
N THR A 485 2.09 29.25 -8.36
CA THR A 485 1.09 29.05 -9.42
C THR A 485 0.11 30.21 -9.47
N VAL A 486 -0.14 30.70 -10.68
CA VAL A 486 -1.19 31.69 -11.02
C VAL A 486 -2.15 31.07 -12.05
N ALA A 487 -3.35 31.63 -12.15
CA ALA A 487 -4.31 31.24 -13.17
C ALA A 487 -4.43 32.31 -14.27
N GLN A 488 -4.49 31.86 -15.51
CA GLN A 488 -4.69 32.66 -16.71
C GLN A 488 -6.08 32.35 -17.26
N ARG A 489 -6.91 33.38 -17.48
CA ARG A 489 -8.19 33.21 -18.17
C ARG A 489 -7.93 33.14 -19.68
N ASP A 490 -8.47 32.12 -20.35
CA ASP A 490 -8.36 32.02 -21.81
C ASP A 490 -9.07 33.21 -22.49
N GLN A 491 -8.39 33.82 -23.47
CA GLN A 491 -8.90 34.99 -24.21
C GLN A 491 -9.69 34.59 -25.48
N ALA A 492 -9.87 33.29 -25.75
CA ALA A 492 -10.60 32.82 -26.92
C ALA A 492 -12.12 33.02 -26.77
N PRO A 493 -12.82 33.58 -27.79
CA PRO A 493 -14.27 33.73 -27.73
C PRO A 493 -14.96 32.36 -27.68
N GLY A 494 -15.67 32.07 -26.59
CA GLY A 494 -16.51 30.87 -26.44
C GLY A 494 -15.99 29.79 -25.49
N THR A 495 -14.74 29.87 -25.01
CA THR A 495 -14.18 28.90 -24.05
C THR A 495 -13.86 29.59 -22.72
N LYS A 496 -14.65 29.31 -21.67
CA LYS A 496 -14.35 29.77 -20.29
C LYS A 496 -13.30 28.85 -19.64
N GLY A 497 -12.13 28.74 -20.25
CA GLY A 497 -10.99 27.98 -19.74
C GLY A 497 -10.15 28.80 -18.77
N LEU A 498 -9.63 28.15 -17.73
CA LEU A 498 -8.57 28.69 -16.87
C LEU A 498 -7.34 27.80 -17.03
N ARG A 499 -6.23 28.38 -17.46
CA ARG A 499 -4.93 27.71 -17.61
C ARG A 499 -4.03 28.06 -16.43
N LEU A 500 -3.37 27.08 -15.83
CA LEU A 500 -2.39 27.32 -14.78
C LEU A 500 -1.02 27.66 -15.38
N ARG A 501 -0.35 28.66 -14.81
CA ARG A 501 1.06 29.00 -15.10
C ARG A 501 1.88 28.80 -13.82
N LYS A 502 3.00 28.09 -13.95
CA LYS A 502 3.82 27.58 -12.84
C LYS A 502 5.22 28.16 -12.92
N PHE A 503 5.70 28.69 -11.80
CA PHE A 503 7.01 29.33 -11.68
C PHE A 503 7.80 28.65 -10.57
N PRO A 504 8.93 27.99 -10.89
CA PRO A 504 9.75 27.31 -9.90
C PRO A 504 10.37 28.28 -8.89
N ILE A 505 10.33 27.87 -7.62
CA ILE A 505 11.06 28.49 -6.52
C ILE A 505 12.10 27.47 -6.06
N GLU A 506 13.35 27.89 -6.07
CA GLU A 506 14.48 27.09 -5.63
C GLU A 506 14.78 27.37 -4.15
N LEU A 507 14.96 26.29 -3.40
CA LEU A 507 15.39 26.32 -2.00
C LEU A 507 16.88 26.02 -1.94
N GLN A 508 17.66 26.97 -1.47
CA GLN A 508 19.09 26.81 -1.14
C GLN A 508 19.25 26.89 0.38
N ALA A 509 20.40 26.48 0.91
CA ALA A 509 20.60 26.27 2.36
C ALA A 509 20.17 27.47 3.24
N GLU A 510 20.35 28.70 2.77
CA GLU A 510 20.00 29.92 3.52
C GLU A 510 19.14 30.91 2.72
N THR A 511 18.80 30.57 1.47
CA THR A 511 18.11 31.50 0.57
C THR A 511 17.08 30.83 -0.31
N VAL A 512 16.02 31.57 -0.61
CA VAL A 512 14.92 31.22 -1.49
C VAL A 512 14.94 32.16 -2.68
N THR A 513 14.91 31.60 -3.89
CA THR A 513 14.95 32.37 -5.14
C THR A 513 13.81 31.95 -6.06
N LEU A 514 13.07 32.92 -6.59
CA LEU A 514 12.13 32.71 -7.69
C LEU A 514 12.92 32.73 -9.01
N GLU A 515 12.81 31.67 -9.80
CA GLU A 515 13.51 31.55 -11.07
C GLU A 515 13.16 32.74 -11.98
N GLY A 516 14.18 33.46 -12.45
CA GLY A 516 14.03 34.63 -13.33
C GLY A 516 13.86 36.00 -12.63
N TRP A 517 13.74 36.07 -11.30
CA TRP A 517 13.58 37.37 -10.61
C TRP A 517 14.90 38.04 -10.18
N GLY A 518 16.01 37.30 -10.12
CA GLY A 518 17.34 37.82 -9.79
C GLY A 518 17.52 38.27 -8.32
N ARG A 519 16.52 38.06 -7.46
CA ARG A 519 16.55 38.38 -6.03
C ARG A 519 16.49 37.10 -5.19
N SER A 520 17.16 37.13 -4.04
CA SER A 520 17.14 36.07 -3.02
C SER A 520 16.52 36.59 -1.72
N PHE A 521 15.83 35.70 -1.01
CA PHE A 521 15.13 35.98 0.25
C PHE A 521 15.52 34.93 1.29
N PRO A 522 15.57 35.25 2.59
CA PRO A 522 15.91 34.27 3.63
C PRO A 522 14.78 33.27 3.89
N SER A 523 13.52 33.59 3.54
CA SER A 523 12.40 32.65 3.65
C SER A 523 11.33 32.87 2.58
N VAL A 524 10.43 31.89 2.45
CA VAL A 524 9.30 31.97 1.50
C VAL A 524 8.30 33.03 1.96
N ARG A 525 8.17 33.27 3.27
CA ARG A 525 7.36 34.38 3.81
C ARG A 525 7.85 35.74 3.32
N GLU A 526 9.17 35.98 3.31
CA GLU A 526 9.74 37.24 2.83
C GLU A 526 9.64 37.38 1.31
N LEU A 527 9.88 36.29 0.57
CA LEU A 527 9.59 36.22 -0.87
C LEU A 527 8.13 36.61 -1.15
N ARG A 528 7.16 36.02 -0.43
CA ARG A 528 5.73 36.31 -0.59
C ARG A 528 5.39 37.77 -0.27
N ALA A 529 5.96 38.32 0.80
CA ALA A 529 5.78 39.73 1.15
C ALA A 529 6.31 40.66 0.04
N ALA A 530 7.44 40.32 -0.56
CA ALA A 530 8.03 41.09 -1.66
C ALA A 530 7.28 40.91 -2.99
N LEU A 531 6.57 39.80 -3.19
CA LEU A 531 5.72 39.55 -4.36
C LEU A 531 4.38 40.29 -4.30
N GLN A 532 3.92 40.68 -3.11
CA GLN A 532 2.63 41.34 -2.94
C GLN A 532 2.59 42.68 -3.69
N GLY A 533 1.65 42.83 -4.62
CA GLY A 533 1.50 44.02 -5.46
C GLY A 533 2.46 44.10 -6.66
N CYS A 534 3.28 43.07 -6.88
CA CYS A 534 4.09 42.95 -8.09
C CYS A 534 3.28 42.38 -9.26
N SER A 535 3.77 42.60 -10.48
CA SER A 535 3.25 41.95 -11.69
C SER A 535 4.29 40.99 -12.24
N LEU A 536 3.91 39.73 -12.41
CA LEU A 536 4.73 38.67 -12.97
C LEU A 536 4.53 38.64 -14.49
N ARG A 537 5.62 38.67 -15.26
CA ARG A 537 5.58 38.56 -16.73
C ARG A 537 6.14 37.23 -17.21
N ALA A 538 5.43 36.58 -18.13
CA ALA A 538 5.85 35.32 -18.75
C ALA A 538 5.54 35.34 -20.25
N GLY A 539 6.51 35.77 -21.06
CA GLY A 539 6.26 36.12 -22.46
C GLY A 539 5.43 37.40 -22.54
N ASP A 540 4.39 37.39 -23.37
CA ASP A 540 3.45 38.52 -23.53
C ASP A 540 2.41 38.61 -22.41
N ASP A 541 2.31 37.57 -21.56
CA ASP A 541 1.35 37.51 -20.47
C ASP A 541 1.84 38.28 -19.23
N CYS A 542 0.93 38.99 -18.56
CA CYS A 542 1.18 39.70 -17.32
C CYS A 542 0.15 39.30 -16.25
N PHE A 543 0.62 38.97 -15.05
CA PHE A 543 -0.19 38.48 -13.93
C PHE A 543 0.02 39.39 -12.70
N SER A 544 -1.03 40.03 -12.21
CA SER A 544 -0.99 40.74 -10.93
C SER A 544 -0.92 39.74 -9.78
N LEU A 545 -0.05 39.97 -8.80
CA LEU A 545 0.08 39.15 -7.60
C LEU A 545 -0.52 39.89 -6.40
N ASP A 546 -1.84 39.84 -6.30
CA ASP A 546 -2.59 40.66 -5.34
C ASP A 546 -2.72 39.95 -3.98
N ARG A 547 -3.07 38.65 -4.00
CA ARG A 547 -3.31 37.88 -2.77
C ARG A 547 -2.88 36.43 -2.90
N CYS A 548 -2.08 35.98 -1.93
CA CYS A 548 -1.73 34.56 -1.79
C CYS A 548 -2.90 33.78 -1.14
N CYS A 549 -3.36 32.71 -1.76
CA CYS A 549 -4.22 31.74 -1.10
C CYS A 549 -3.38 30.94 -0.10
N LEU A 550 -3.85 30.81 1.15
CA LEU A 550 -3.19 30.05 2.20
C LEU A 550 -3.86 28.67 2.39
N PRO A 551 -3.16 27.68 2.97
CA PRO A 551 -3.79 26.46 3.46
C PRO A 551 -4.84 26.77 4.53
N ARG A 552 -6.00 26.14 4.44
CA ARG A 552 -7.09 26.28 5.43
C ARG A 552 -7.20 25.00 6.27
N PRO A 553 -7.54 25.11 7.56
CA PRO A 553 -7.76 23.94 8.39
C PRO A 553 -8.85 23.01 7.81
N GLY A 554 -8.57 21.71 7.81
CA GLY A 554 -9.47 20.67 7.33
C GLY A 554 -9.78 20.71 5.82
N GLU A 555 -8.96 21.39 5.01
CA GLU A 555 -9.22 21.45 3.57
C GLU A 555 -9.04 20.10 2.87
N ILE A 556 -10.03 19.74 2.03
CA ILE A 556 -9.99 18.50 1.26
C ILE A 556 -9.08 18.66 0.04
N SER A 557 -8.13 17.74 -0.11
CA SER A 557 -7.22 17.67 -1.26
C SER A 557 -6.79 16.22 -1.54
N ASN A 558 -6.01 15.99 -2.61
CA ASN A 558 -5.36 14.70 -2.88
C ASN A 558 -4.43 14.22 -1.74
N LEU A 559 -4.10 15.08 -0.79
CA LEU A 559 -3.27 14.73 0.37
C LEU A 559 -4.07 13.95 1.42
N ILE A 560 -5.39 14.13 1.44
CA ILE A 560 -6.31 13.45 2.37
C ILE A 560 -6.72 12.10 1.81
N ILE A 561 -6.69 11.09 2.67
CA ILE A 561 -7.08 9.71 2.41
C ILE A 561 -8.41 9.46 3.12
N THR A 562 -9.38 8.98 2.36
CA THR A 562 -10.73 8.68 2.84
C THR A 562 -11.09 7.22 2.60
N ARG A 563 -12.13 6.77 3.31
CA ARG A 563 -12.69 5.42 3.26
C ARG A 563 -14.16 5.52 2.88
N GLY A 564 -14.62 4.64 2.02
CA GLY A 564 -16.03 4.64 1.68
C GLY A 564 -16.46 3.47 0.81
N PRO A 565 -17.78 3.29 0.63
CA PRO A 565 -18.34 2.37 -0.36
C PRO A 565 -18.02 2.80 -1.80
N GLN A 566 -17.51 4.03 -1.96
CA GLN A 566 -17.28 4.71 -3.23
C GLN A 566 -15.80 4.75 -3.58
N ALA A 567 -15.16 3.58 -3.67
CA ALA A 567 -14.21 3.44 -4.75
C ALA A 567 -15.01 2.91 -5.93
N CYS A 568 -15.21 3.77 -6.93
CA CYS A 568 -15.23 3.27 -8.29
C CYS A 568 -13.90 2.55 -8.44
N THR A 569 -13.88 1.24 -8.14
CA THR A 569 -12.90 0.37 -8.75
C THR A 569 -13.00 0.76 -10.21
N ARG A 570 -11.89 1.13 -10.85
CA ARG A 570 -11.81 0.63 -12.20
C ARG A 570 -11.96 -0.88 -11.99
N PRO A 571 -13.04 -1.54 -12.43
CA PRO A 571 -12.78 -2.89 -12.88
C PRO A 571 -11.60 -2.71 -13.83
N LEU A 572 -10.59 -3.57 -13.75
CA LEU A 572 -9.76 -3.79 -14.94
C LEU A 572 -10.72 -3.75 -16.12
N ASN A 573 -10.51 -2.88 -17.10
CA ASN A 573 -11.55 -2.58 -18.07
C ASN A 573 -11.92 -3.89 -18.83
N LEU A 574 -12.93 -4.60 -18.32
CA LEU A 574 -13.48 -5.86 -18.84
C LEU A 574 -14.74 -5.56 -19.66
N SER A 575 -14.99 -4.29 -20.03
CA SER A 575 -16.20 -3.82 -20.70
C SER A 575 -16.40 -4.35 -22.13
N HIS A 576 -15.54 -5.25 -22.58
CA HIS A 576 -15.80 -6.08 -23.73
C HIS A 576 -16.00 -7.51 -23.22
N LEU A 577 -17.23 -8.05 -23.31
CA LEU A 577 -17.45 -9.49 -23.27
C LEU A 577 -16.59 -10.09 -24.40
N SER A 578 -15.43 -10.63 -24.03
CA SER A 578 -14.49 -11.23 -24.97
C SER A 578 -14.39 -12.71 -24.62
N PHE A 579 -15.24 -13.52 -25.24
CA PHE A 579 -15.13 -14.97 -25.19
C PHE A 579 -15.09 -15.50 -26.62
N HIS A 580 -14.34 -16.58 -26.83
CA HIS A 580 -14.33 -17.28 -28.10
C HIS A 580 -15.72 -17.88 -28.32
N ARG A 581 -16.46 -17.43 -29.34
CA ARG A 581 -17.74 -18.02 -29.70
C ARG A 581 -17.46 -19.35 -30.38
N VAL A 582 -18.06 -20.42 -29.88
CA VAL A 582 -17.93 -21.74 -30.50
C VAL A 582 -19.19 -22.00 -31.31
N HIS A 583 -19.03 -22.51 -32.53
CA HIS A 583 -20.17 -22.87 -33.37
C HIS A 583 -20.76 -24.20 -32.91
N GLN A 584 -22.06 -24.40 -33.16
CA GLN A 584 -22.76 -25.62 -32.74
C GLN A 584 -22.12 -26.88 -33.35
N GLU A 585 -21.68 -26.78 -34.60
CA GLU A 585 -21.02 -27.85 -35.34
C GLU A 585 -19.67 -28.28 -34.76
N ASP A 586 -19.02 -27.42 -33.98
CA ASP A 586 -17.72 -27.71 -33.37
C ASP A 586 -17.85 -28.42 -32.01
N ILE A 587 -19.06 -28.51 -31.44
CA ILE A 587 -19.29 -29.10 -30.11
C ILE A 587 -20.17 -30.33 -30.21
N THR A 588 -19.67 -31.46 -29.70
CA THR A 588 -20.48 -32.67 -29.49
C THR A 588 -20.65 -32.94 -28.00
N GLN A 589 -21.89 -33.01 -27.53
CA GLN A 589 -22.23 -33.40 -26.15
C GLN A 589 -22.25 -34.93 -26.02
N LEU A 590 -21.59 -35.46 -24.99
CA LEU A 590 -21.47 -36.89 -24.71
C LEU A 590 -22.20 -37.25 -23.41
N SER A 591 -21.50 -37.93 -22.48
CA SER A 591 -22.08 -38.47 -21.24
C SER A 591 -22.37 -37.37 -20.21
N HIS A 592 -23.41 -37.56 -19.39
CA HIS A 592 -23.71 -36.65 -18.28
C HIS A 592 -22.80 -36.94 -17.08
N LEU A 593 -22.08 -35.93 -16.60
CA LEU A 593 -21.08 -36.03 -15.52
C LEU A 593 -21.62 -35.58 -14.17
N GLY A 594 -22.76 -34.87 -14.12
CA GLY A 594 -23.41 -34.48 -12.87
C GLY A 594 -24.16 -33.16 -12.98
N GLN A 595 -24.90 -32.83 -11.91
CA GLN A 595 -25.70 -31.60 -11.83
C GLN A 595 -25.09 -30.63 -10.82
N GLY A 596 -24.86 -29.39 -11.26
CA GLY A 596 -24.57 -28.25 -10.39
C GLY A 596 -25.85 -27.50 -10.01
N THR A 597 -25.76 -26.56 -9.07
CA THR A 597 -26.91 -25.88 -8.46
C THR A 597 -27.91 -25.29 -9.47
N ARG A 598 -27.43 -24.82 -10.63
CA ARG A 598 -28.27 -24.24 -11.71
C ARG A 598 -27.82 -24.67 -13.11
N THR A 599 -26.93 -25.66 -13.20
CA THR A 599 -26.27 -26.06 -14.46
C THR A 599 -26.10 -27.56 -14.54
N ASN A 600 -26.26 -28.16 -15.70
CA ASN A 600 -25.91 -29.56 -15.95
C ASN A 600 -24.51 -29.65 -16.55
N VAL A 601 -23.75 -30.67 -16.14
CA VAL A 601 -22.36 -30.87 -16.55
C VAL A 601 -22.27 -32.13 -17.40
N TYR A 602 -21.78 -31.98 -18.62
CA TYR A 602 -21.58 -33.06 -19.57
C TYR A 602 -20.11 -33.17 -19.96
N GLU A 603 -19.71 -34.36 -20.36
CA GLU A 603 -18.51 -34.58 -21.15
C GLU A 603 -18.80 -34.13 -22.59
N GLY A 604 -17.81 -33.56 -23.28
CA GLY A 604 -17.97 -33.16 -24.67
C GLY A 604 -16.67 -33.23 -25.47
N LEU A 605 -16.80 -33.08 -26.78
CA LEU A 605 -15.69 -32.93 -27.73
C LEU A 605 -15.81 -31.58 -28.43
N LEU A 606 -14.68 -30.89 -28.54
CA LEU A 606 -14.52 -29.62 -29.26
C LEU A 606 -13.59 -29.81 -30.45
N ARG A 607 -14.01 -29.43 -31.65
CA ARG A 607 -13.16 -29.42 -32.84
C ARG A 607 -12.46 -28.05 -32.96
N VAL A 608 -11.12 -28.05 -33.05
CA VAL A 608 -10.33 -26.80 -33.17
C VAL A 608 -9.79 -26.68 -34.59
N GLY A 609 -10.31 -25.72 -35.36
CA GLY A 609 -9.85 -25.39 -36.72
C GLY A 609 -8.66 -24.40 -36.70
N GLY A 610 -7.60 -24.69 -37.45
CA GLY A 610 -6.42 -23.81 -37.57
C GLY A 610 -6.66 -22.66 -38.54
N GLY A 611 -7.10 -21.51 -38.05
CA GLY A 611 -7.30 -20.29 -38.84
C GLY A 611 -6.30 -19.19 -38.46
N GLY A 612 -5.18 -19.11 -39.18
CA GLY A 612 -4.40 -17.87 -39.33
C GLY A 612 -5.01 -16.99 -40.44
N PRO A 613 -4.68 -15.69 -40.51
CA PRO A 613 -5.26 -14.78 -41.49
C PRO A 613 -4.98 -15.28 -42.92
N GLU A 614 -5.99 -15.25 -43.77
CA GLU A 614 -5.88 -15.57 -45.20
C GLU A 614 -4.91 -14.59 -45.87
N GLU A 615 -3.66 -15.02 -46.07
CA GLU A 615 -2.78 -14.41 -47.06
C GLU A 615 -3.29 -14.84 -48.45
N GLU A 616 -3.77 -13.85 -49.20
CA GLU A 616 -3.94 -13.92 -50.65
C GLU A 616 -2.71 -14.55 -51.31
N LYS A 617 -2.86 -15.74 -51.91
CA LYS A 617 -1.95 -16.22 -52.94
C LYS A 617 -2.73 -16.67 -54.17
N SER A 618 -2.71 -15.79 -55.17
CA SER A 618 -2.88 -16.13 -56.57
C SER A 618 -1.73 -17.03 -57.03
N ASP A 619 -2.07 -17.92 -57.97
CA ASP A 619 -1.21 -18.64 -58.93
C ASP A 619 -0.51 -19.94 -58.47
N GLY A 620 -1.26 -21.04 -58.64
CA GLY A 620 -1.01 -21.96 -59.76
C GLY A 620 0.12 -23.00 -59.66
N ARG A 621 -0.13 -24.14 -59.01
CA ARG A 621 0.33 -25.48 -59.47
C ARG A 621 -0.43 -26.60 -58.74
N ASP A 622 -0.91 -27.57 -59.52
CA ASP A 622 -1.68 -28.77 -59.14
C ASP A 622 -0.98 -29.75 -58.15
N PRO A 623 -1.75 -30.68 -57.53
CA PRO A 623 -1.53 -31.17 -56.17
C PRO A 623 -0.71 -32.46 -56.09
N SER A 624 0.00 -32.64 -54.97
CA SER A 624 0.51 -33.93 -54.50
C SER A 624 -0.31 -34.39 -53.28
N PRO A 625 -0.87 -35.62 -53.26
CA PRO A 625 -1.70 -36.09 -52.17
C PRO A 625 -0.82 -36.74 -51.08
N SER A 626 -0.74 -36.14 -49.90
CA SER A 626 -0.50 -36.86 -48.64
C SER A 626 -0.33 -35.92 -47.45
N SER A 627 -1.43 -35.69 -46.73
CA SER A 627 -1.57 -35.95 -45.29
C SER A 627 -2.84 -35.25 -44.82
N GLY A 628 -3.85 -36.05 -44.50
CA GLY A 628 -5.17 -35.57 -44.14
C GLY A 628 -5.11 -34.60 -42.96
N ASP A 629 -5.77 -33.47 -43.18
CA ASP A 629 -6.20 -32.49 -42.20
C ASP A 629 -6.92 -33.21 -41.04
N ARG A 630 -6.17 -33.51 -39.97
CA ARG A 630 -6.75 -33.89 -38.69
C ARG A 630 -6.94 -32.59 -37.91
N GLY A 631 -8.12 -31.99 -38.02
CA GLY A 631 -8.58 -31.04 -37.00
C GLY A 631 -8.41 -31.69 -35.62
N GLN A 632 -7.73 -31.00 -34.71
CA GLN A 632 -7.52 -31.52 -33.36
C GLN A 632 -8.86 -31.52 -32.63
N GLU A 633 -9.34 -32.71 -32.25
CA GLU A 633 -10.49 -32.88 -31.37
C GLU A 633 -10.03 -32.88 -29.90
N LEU A 634 -10.58 -31.97 -29.10
CA LEU A 634 -10.23 -31.80 -27.70
C LEU A 634 -11.39 -32.27 -26.81
N ARG A 635 -11.09 -33.12 -25.81
CA ARG A 635 -12.08 -33.47 -24.78
C ARG A 635 -12.28 -32.31 -23.83
N VAL A 636 -13.52 -31.89 -23.66
CA VAL A 636 -13.92 -30.74 -22.84
C VAL A 636 -15.04 -31.12 -21.87
N VAL A 637 -15.25 -30.28 -20.86
CA VAL A 637 -16.40 -30.36 -19.96
C VAL A 637 -17.38 -29.26 -20.36
N LEU A 638 -18.59 -29.64 -20.73
CA LEU A 638 -19.66 -28.74 -21.11
C LEU A 638 -20.51 -28.43 -19.88
N LYS A 639 -20.53 -27.16 -19.46
CA LYS A 639 -21.42 -26.69 -18.39
C LYS A 639 -22.59 -25.95 -19.01
N VAL A 640 -23.76 -26.56 -18.98
CA VAL A 640 -24.98 -26.09 -19.65
C VAL A 640 -25.92 -25.49 -18.61
N LEU A 641 -26.35 -24.24 -18.80
CA LEU A 641 -27.37 -23.62 -17.94
C LEU A 641 -28.70 -24.36 -18.09
N ASP A 642 -29.36 -24.68 -16.97
CA ASP A 642 -30.65 -25.34 -17.02
C ASP A 642 -31.69 -24.42 -17.68
N PRO A 643 -32.51 -24.89 -18.64
CA PRO A 643 -33.51 -24.07 -19.31
C PRO A 643 -34.52 -23.41 -18.35
N SER A 644 -34.74 -23.98 -17.17
CA SER A 644 -35.61 -23.39 -16.14
C SER A 644 -35.06 -22.10 -15.51
N HIS A 645 -33.76 -21.77 -15.73
CA HIS A 645 -33.05 -20.62 -15.15
C HIS A 645 -32.62 -19.57 -16.19
N HIS A 646 -33.45 -19.29 -17.20
CA HIS A 646 -33.20 -18.29 -18.23
C HIS A 646 -33.01 -16.85 -17.71
N ASP A 647 -33.58 -16.53 -16.54
CA ASP A 647 -33.51 -15.21 -15.88
C ASP A 647 -32.10 -14.80 -15.47
N ILE A 648 -31.19 -15.77 -15.33
CA ILE A 648 -29.78 -15.56 -14.98
C ILE A 648 -28.82 -15.77 -16.15
N ALA A 649 -29.31 -15.91 -17.38
CA ALA A 649 -28.48 -16.17 -18.56
C ALA A 649 -27.40 -15.09 -18.77
N LEU A 650 -27.73 -13.82 -18.56
CA LEU A 650 -26.77 -12.72 -18.67
C LEU A 650 -25.66 -12.82 -17.63
N ALA A 651 -26.01 -13.06 -16.36
CA ALA A 651 -25.03 -13.27 -15.29
C ALA A 651 -24.17 -14.52 -15.53
N PHE A 652 -24.74 -15.55 -16.17
CA PHE A 652 -24.00 -16.74 -16.60
C PHE A 652 -22.98 -16.41 -17.71
N TYR A 653 -23.33 -15.57 -18.69
CA TYR A 653 -22.40 -15.10 -19.72
C TYR A 653 -21.32 -14.17 -19.19
N GLU A 654 -21.67 -13.25 -18.28
CA GLU A 654 -20.70 -12.39 -17.58
C GLU A 654 -19.72 -13.23 -16.76
N THR A 655 -20.22 -14.26 -16.07
CA THR A 655 -19.37 -15.20 -15.32
C THR A 655 -18.46 -15.98 -16.26
N ALA A 656 -18.97 -16.47 -17.39
CA ALA A 656 -18.17 -17.18 -18.39
C ALA A 656 -17.11 -16.28 -19.05
N SER A 657 -17.43 -15.01 -19.31
CA SER A 657 -16.50 -14.00 -19.83
C SER A 657 -15.42 -13.65 -18.81
N LEU A 658 -15.81 -13.39 -17.57
CA LEU A 658 -14.88 -13.16 -16.47
C LEU A 658 -13.98 -14.39 -16.30
N MET A 659 -14.55 -15.60 -16.30
CA MET A 659 -13.79 -16.85 -16.25
C MET A 659 -12.84 -16.95 -17.42
N SER A 660 -13.22 -16.63 -18.66
CA SER A 660 -12.31 -16.65 -19.81
C SER A 660 -11.14 -15.67 -19.64
N GLN A 661 -11.41 -14.48 -19.12
CA GLN A 661 -10.41 -13.41 -18.90
C GLN A 661 -9.49 -13.65 -17.70
N VAL A 662 -9.97 -14.34 -16.66
CA VAL A 662 -9.19 -14.70 -15.46
C VAL A 662 -8.69 -16.14 -15.50
N SER A 663 -9.09 -16.94 -16.51
CA SER A 663 -8.65 -18.32 -16.66
C SER A 663 -7.26 -18.35 -17.25
N HIS A 664 -6.28 -18.62 -16.38
CA HIS A 664 -5.01 -19.17 -16.83
C HIS A 664 -4.61 -20.37 -15.95
N VAL A 665 -4.77 -21.55 -16.56
CA VAL A 665 -4.17 -22.88 -16.36
C VAL A 665 -4.20 -23.55 -14.96
N HIS A 666 -4.55 -22.84 -13.88
CA HIS A 666 -4.93 -23.47 -12.59
C HIS A 666 -6.40 -23.33 -12.25
N LEU A 667 -7.12 -22.62 -13.11
CA LEU A 667 -8.57 -22.52 -13.12
C LEU A 667 -9.00 -23.02 -14.49
N VAL A 668 -10.07 -23.82 -14.50
CA VAL A 668 -10.63 -24.47 -15.70
C VAL A 668 -10.58 -23.53 -16.90
N PHE A 669 -9.86 -23.91 -17.94
CA PHE A 669 -9.74 -23.10 -19.17
C PHE A 669 -11.07 -23.13 -19.91
N VAL A 670 -11.62 -21.94 -20.18
CA VAL A 670 -12.86 -21.81 -20.94
C VAL A 670 -12.50 -21.74 -22.42
N HIS A 671 -12.70 -22.84 -23.15
CA HIS A 671 -12.42 -22.91 -24.58
C HIS A 671 -13.34 -22.03 -25.44
N GLY A 672 -14.49 -21.65 -24.89
CA GLY A 672 -15.42 -20.73 -25.51
C GLY A 672 -16.84 -20.94 -25.00
N VAL A 673 -17.76 -20.12 -25.52
CA VAL A 673 -19.18 -20.17 -25.15
C VAL A 673 -20.01 -20.38 -26.41
N TYR A 674 -20.94 -21.32 -26.33
CA TYR A 674 -21.97 -21.52 -27.35
C TYR A 674 -23.29 -20.97 -26.84
N VAL A 675 -23.97 -20.17 -27.67
CA VAL A 675 -25.30 -19.62 -27.40
C VAL A 675 -26.23 -20.09 -28.50
N HIS A 676 -27.26 -20.85 -28.12
CA HIS A 676 -28.29 -21.29 -29.03
C HIS A 676 -29.15 -20.08 -29.45
N GLY A 677 -29.09 -19.67 -30.73
CA GLY A 677 -30.00 -18.66 -31.30
C GLY A 677 -29.44 -17.26 -31.62
N SER A 678 -28.12 -17.07 -31.82
CA SER A 678 -27.55 -15.77 -32.23
C SER A 678 -27.06 -15.73 -33.69
N GLU A 679 -27.95 -15.94 -34.65
CA GLU A 679 -27.78 -15.37 -35.99
C GLU A 679 -28.63 -14.10 -36.07
N ILE A 680 -28.02 -12.92 -35.97
CA ILE A 680 -28.65 -11.67 -36.41
C ILE A 680 -27.60 -10.83 -37.16
N PRO A 681 -27.95 -10.24 -38.32
CA PRO A 681 -27.01 -9.70 -39.31
C PRO A 681 -26.51 -8.30 -38.92
N GLY A 682 -25.27 -7.97 -39.29
CA GLY A 682 -24.67 -6.67 -39.01
C GLY A 682 -25.25 -5.53 -39.86
N PRO A 683 -25.19 -4.28 -39.38
CA PRO A 683 -25.15 -3.10 -40.23
C PRO A 683 -23.73 -2.51 -40.25
N GLY A 684 -23.19 -2.32 -41.46
CA GLY A 684 -21.98 -1.52 -41.65
C GLY A 684 -22.28 -0.03 -41.45
N ILE A 685 -21.26 0.73 -41.07
CA ILE A 685 -21.08 2.17 -41.36
C ILE A 685 -19.58 2.50 -41.18
N ASN A 686 -19.03 3.13 -42.21
CA ASN A 686 -17.70 3.73 -42.30
C ASN A 686 -17.50 4.86 -41.27
N HIS A 687 -16.27 5.08 -40.79
CA HIS A 687 -15.62 6.39 -40.95
C HIS A 687 -14.10 6.33 -40.69
N SER A 688 -13.43 7.10 -41.54
CA SER A 688 -12.01 7.32 -41.76
C SER A 688 -11.33 8.17 -40.70
N SER A 689 -10.01 7.94 -40.62
CA SER A 689 -8.94 8.74 -40.04
C SER A 689 -9.00 10.24 -40.35
N ASP A 690 -8.46 11.07 -39.43
CA ASP A 690 -7.31 11.93 -39.73
C ASP A 690 -6.70 12.54 -38.45
N LEU A 691 -5.42 12.27 -38.23
CA LEU A 691 -4.52 12.87 -37.25
C LEU A 691 -3.47 13.67 -38.03
N SER A 692 -3.28 14.95 -37.71
CA SER A 692 -2.12 15.72 -38.19
C SER A 692 -1.38 16.41 -37.04
N HIS A 693 -0.07 16.14 -37.02
CA HIS A 693 0.97 16.71 -36.16
C HIS A 693 1.43 18.09 -36.65
N SER A 694 1.80 18.98 -35.72
CA SER A 694 2.99 19.86 -35.81
C SER A 694 3.26 20.44 -34.41
N SER A 695 4.38 20.19 -33.72
CA SER A 695 5.80 20.50 -33.97
C SER A 695 6.22 21.91 -33.50
N ASN A 696 6.95 21.91 -32.39
CA ASN A 696 7.65 23.01 -31.72
C ASN A 696 8.52 23.88 -32.65
N LYS A 697 8.66 25.17 -32.29
CA LYS A 697 9.89 25.94 -32.53
C LYS A 697 10.07 27.07 -31.50
N ALA A 698 11.34 27.27 -31.15
CA ALA A 698 11.88 28.20 -30.16
C ALA A 698 12.10 29.63 -30.68
N GLY A 699 12.28 30.58 -29.77
CA GLY A 699 12.84 31.94 -29.97
C GLY A 699 12.70 32.73 -28.66
N SER A 700 13.77 33.09 -27.93
CA SER A 700 14.77 34.15 -28.14
C SER A 700 14.31 35.53 -27.66
N LEU A 701 14.97 36.01 -26.59
CA LEU A 701 14.83 37.30 -25.93
C LEU A 701 15.26 38.50 -26.80
N THR A 702 14.72 39.69 -26.51
CA THR A 702 15.43 40.98 -26.58
C THR A 702 14.69 42.08 -25.80
N CYS A 703 15.45 42.71 -24.88
CA CYS A 703 15.25 43.93 -24.06
C CYS A 703 13.88 44.23 -23.42
#